data_AF-A0A7R8W4L7-F1
#
_entry.id   AF-A0A7R8W4L7-F1
#
_cell.length_a   1.000
_cell.length_b   1.000
_cell.length_c   1.000
_cell.angle_alpha   90.00
_cell.angle_beta   90.00
_cell.angle_gamma   90.00
#
_symmetry.space_group_name_H-M   'P 1'
#
loop_
_entity.id
_entity.type
_entity.pdbx_description
1 polymer ?
#
loop_
_entity_poly.entity_id
_entity_poly.type
_entity_poly.pdbx_seq_one_letter_code
_entity_poly.pdbx_strand_id
1 'polypeptide(L)'
;MARVALVTGGTRGIGEAISIALKDAGYIVAAVYAGNDERAKAFTDKTAIKTYKFDVSDFEQCQEGVSKIETDLGPVEVLVNNAGITRDATLHKMTPKQWGDVIQTDLTSCFNMCRAVIEGMRSREFGRIINISSMNGELGGFGQANYSAAKAGIIGFSKAVAREDASKGITVNVITPGFIATEMVLSIPEKVMSNIVNGIPTKRLGQPSEIARGVVFLASDDAGYITGSTLDINGAGCDGSSEEQQTTLTNAQASAAVSTRTVGVITGFGSVFVNGIEYETDVTQIEIDENLDGLEDDLEVGMVVSLSGNINPDGSSGQALRIHYSESVKGMLESIDLIASTLTVLGQTVHYDELTNLDKLVLEELVAGDILEISGFTNADGELYATRIEKEDAITDLKIKGTISNLDESSQTFSLNALTVNYGSASIEGGGSDPLTNGHKVKVKGAVENLVDDVFTVSSLKILKDDDDEKHQKQVGDRQELEGFIDSWVSTSEFTVAGTPVLTTPDTEIKYGSIEALVLNARIKLKGHYDAEGNIVADTIRIHQRSRLKFAGAIQAIDSEQSTITVMGVTLQVTEHTKMKDDSKRGVRYFSIQDLAIADEVEIKGFIDKDGNTVATRLEREGASGEEPDDAKLRGLASDISATGFTIMGVQIETTQDTKFEAPNGDEVTQSEFFAAVQSGMLLEVEGTLIDGVFQAYEVEVKGEEEYVDDNGLKRTELKGRVELISESGFIVADHPVAVNESTKFEYNDRELDSAAFFELLEVGHFVKVKGEISESKVIIAREVEYYRKPLR
;
A
#
# COMPACT_ATOMS: atom_id res chain seq x y z
N MET A 1 -56.15 17.11 15.25
CA MET A 1 -56.59 15.99 14.38
C MET A 1 -55.36 15.14 14.09
N ALA A 2 -55.54 13.85 13.82
CA ALA A 2 -54.43 12.99 13.39
C ALA A 2 -53.85 13.51 12.08
N ARG A 3 -52.51 13.57 11.96
CA ARG A 3 -51.84 14.05 10.75
C ARG A 3 -52.04 13.08 9.58
N VAL A 4 -52.11 13.62 8.37
CA VAL A 4 -52.25 12.79 7.15
C VAL A 4 -50.88 12.39 6.63
N ALA A 5 -50.69 11.09 6.42
CA ALA A 5 -49.49 10.51 5.83
C ALA A 5 -49.79 9.85 4.48
N LEU A 6 -49.07 10.25 3.44
CA LEU A 6 -49.16 9.68 2.10
C LEU A 6 -47.98 8.76 1.83
N VAL A 7 -48.24 7.51 1.46
CA VAL A 7 -47.21 6.50 1.16
C VAL A 7 -47.32 6.04 -0.29
N THR A 8 -46.30 6.31 -1.10
CA THR A 8 -46.25 5.83 -2.48
C THR A 8 -45.83 4.37 -2.57
N GLY A 9 -46.46 3.58 -3.45
CA GLY A 9 -46.27 2.13 -3.47
C GLY A 9 -46.74 1.45 -2.17
N GLY A 10 -47.72 2.02 -1.47
CA GLY A 10 -48.08 1.70 -0.08
C GLY A 10 -48.86 0.40 0.13
N THR A 11 -49.13 -0.39 -0.91
CA THR A 11 -50.06 -1.55 -0.83
C THR A 11 -49.36 -2.91 -0.78
N ARG A 12 -48.02 -2.95 -0.79
CA ARG A 12 -47.25 -4.20 -0.72
C ARG A 12 -45.86 -4.02 -0.10
N GLY A 13 -45.26 -5.13 0.33
CA GLY A 13 -43.85 -5.18 0.77
C GLY A 13 -43.52 -4.13 1.84
N ILE A 14 -42.46 -3.36 1.61
CA ILE A 14 -42.04 -2.26 2.49
C ILE A 14 -43.14 -1.20 2.63
N GLY A 15 -43.80 -0.81 1.53
CA GLY A 15 -44.87 0.19 1.54
C GLY A 15 -46.11 -0.23 2.34
N GLU A 16 -46.51 -1.51 2.29
CA GLU A 16 -47.59 -2.05 3.14
C GLU A 16 -47.21 -1.96 4.63
N ALA A 17 -46.00 -2.35 4.98
CA ALA A 17 -45.52 -2.29 6.36
C ALA A 17 -45.44 -0.84 6.88
N ILE A 18 -44.94 0.10 6.06
CA ILE A 18 -44.92 1.53 6.38
C ILE A 18 -46.34 2.06 6.60
N SER A 19 -47.27 1.75 5.69
CA SER A 19 -48.64 2.24 5.76
C SER A 19 -49.35 1.74 7.02
N ILE A 20 -49.17 0.46 7.37
CA ILE A 20 -49.73 -0.13 8.60
C ILE A 20 -49.10 0.52 9.84
N ALA A 21 -47.76 0.63 9.90
CA ALA A 21 -47.07 1.19 11.06
C ALA A 21 -47.43 2.66 11.31
N LEU A 22 -47.58 3.49 10.26
CA LEU A 22 -48.05 4.87 10.39
C LEU A 22 -49.49 4.92 10.89
N LYS A 23 -50.37 4.05 10.40
CA LYS A 23 -51.75 3.96 10.91
C LYS A 23 -51.75 3.58 12.40
N ASP A 24 -50.96 2.59 12.78
CA ASP A 24 -50.86 2.12 14.17
C ASP A 24 -50.24 3.18 15.09
N ALA A 25 -49.37 4.04 14.56
CA ALA A 25 -48.84 5.23 15.24
C ALA A 25 -49.82 6.41 15.31
N GLY A 26 -51.04 6.26 14.77
CA GLY A 26 -52.12 7.24 14.89
C GLY A 26 -52.25 8.23 13.74
N TYR A 27 -51.57 8.01 12.60
CA TYR A 27 -51.72 8.84 11.40
C TYR A 27 -52.95 8.40 10.57
N ILE A 28 -53.52 9.35 9.83
CA ILE A 28 -54.50 9.05 8.77
C ILE A 28 -53.70 8.74 7.50
N VAL A 29 -53.72 7.49 7.04
CA VAL A 29 -52.85 7.04 5.95
C VAL A 29 -53.59 6.99 4.61
N ALA A 30 -52.95 7.51 3.56
CA ALA A 30 -53.30 7.31 2.16
C ALA A 30 -52.23 6.46 1.47
N ALA A 31 -52.61 5.29 0.94
CA ALA A 31 -51.71 4.40 0.23
C ALA A 31 -51.89 4.51 -1.29
N VAL A 32 -50.83 4.88 -2.01
CA VAL A 32 -50.88 5.04 -3.48
C VAL A 32 -50.39 3.77 -4.17
N TYR A 33 -51.05 3.41 -5.26
CA TYR A 33 -50.65 2.31 -6.14
C TYR A 33 -50.95 2.63 -7.62
N ALA A 34 -50.31 1.92 -8.55
CA ALA A 34 -50.51 2.14 -9.99
C ALA A 34 -51.22 0.96 -10.70
N GLY A 35 -50.74 -0.28 -10.51
CA GLY A 35 -51.05 -1.37 -11.45
C GLY A 35 -51.86 -2.58 -10.95
N ASN A 36 -52.05 -2.79 -9.64
CA ASN A 36 -52.68 -4.00 -9.10
C ASN A 36 -53.90 -3.68 -8.25
N ASP A 37 -55.06 -3.57 -8.90
CA ASP A 37 -56.33 -3.18 -8.27
C ASP A 37 -56.81 -4.24 -7.26
N GLU A 38 -56.62 -5.53 -7.54
CA GLU A 38 -57.03 -6.61 -6.65
C GLU A 38 -56.26 -6.57 -5.34
N ARG A 39 -54.95 -6.38 -5.40
CA ARG A 39 -54.11 -6.28 -4.20
C ARG A 39 -54.38 -4.99 -3.43
N ALA A 40 -54.57 -3.87 -4.11
CA ALA A 40 -54.94 -2.62 -3.46
C ALA A 40 -56.28 -2.74 -2.74
N LYS A 41 -57.26 -3.40 -3.35
CA LYS A 41 -58.54 -3.72 -2.71
C LYS A 41 -58.37 -4.62 -1.49
N ALA A 42 -57.60 -5.70 -1.61
CA ALA A 42 -57.35 -6.61 -0.49
C ALA A 42 -56.61 -5.91 0.68
N PHE A 43 -55.65 -5.04 0.38
CA PHE A 43 -54.97 -4.21 1.35
C PHE A 43 -55.95 -3.26 2.07
N THR A 44 -56.81 -2.56 1.35
CA THR A 44 -57.85 -1.70 1.94
C THR A 44 -58.82 -2.49 2.81
N ASP A 45 -59.31 -3.63 2.32
CA ASP A 45 -60.28 -4.47 3.04
C ASP A 45 -59.67 -5.02 4.34
N LYS A 46 -58.37 -5.34 4.35
CA LYS A 46 -57.62 -5.84 5.52
C LYS A 46 -57.25 -4.76 6.52
N THR A 47 -56.82 -3.58 6.04
CA THR A 47 -56.19 -2.56 6.88
C THR A 47 -57.09 -1.36 7.15
N ALA A 48 -58.21 -1.21 6.43
CA ALA A 48 -59.04 -0.01 6.38
C ALA A 48 -58.29 1.27 5.95
N ILE A 49 -57.08 1.16 5.40
CA ILE A 49 -56.33 2.29 4.82
C ILE A 49 -56.88 2.56 3.42
N LYS A 50 -57.20 3.82 3.13
CA LYS A 50 -57.75 4.19 1.81
C LYS A 50 -56.67 4.17 0.75
N THR A 51 -56.97 3.55 -0.39
CA THR A 51 -56.06 3.44 -1.53
C THR A 51 -56.42 4.40 -2.65
N TYR A 52 -55.40 4.91 -3.33
CA TYR A 52 -55.52 5.87 -4.42
C TYR A 52 -54.72 5.37 -5.63
N LYS A 53 -55.34 5.39 -6.81
CA LYS A 53 -54.73 4.90 -8.05
C LYS A 53 -54.23 6.06 -8.91
N PHE A 54 -52.92 6.16 -9.09
CA PHE A 54 -52.29 7.05 -10.07
C PHE A 54 -50.83 6.65 -10.29
N ASP A 55 -50.27 7.07 -11.44
CA ASP A 55 -48.86 6.86 -11.75
C ASP A 55 -48.01 7.99 -11.16
N VAL A 56 -47.01 7.63 -10.35
CA VAL A 56 -46.13 8.60 -9.70
C VAL A 56 -45.07 9.19 -10.65
N SER A 57 -44.84 8.55 -11.80
CA SER A 57 -43.96 9.08 -12.84
C SER A 57 -44.61 10.22 -13.65
N ASP A 58 -45.94 10.36 -13.57
CA ASP A 58 -46.72 11.39 -14.24
C ASP A 58 -47.02 12.55 -13.27
N PHE A 59 -46.49 13.73 -13.60
CA PHE A 59 -46.60 14.91 -12.73
C PHE A 59 -48.03 15.41 -12.56
N GLU A 60 -48.85 15.42 -13.62
CA GLU A 60 -50.22 15.91 -13.57
C GLU A 60 -51.07 14.98 -12.71
N GLN A 61 -50.92 13.66 -12.89
CA GLN A 61 -51.59 12.67 -12.06
C GLN A 61 -51.19 12.77 -10.58
N CYS A 62 -49.93 13.07 -10.27
CA CYS A 62 -49.49 13.31 -8.89
C CYS A 62 -50.21 14.51 -8.26
N GLN A 63 -50.31 15.63 -8.99
CA GLN A 63 -50.98 16.84 -8.50
C GLN A 63 -52.47 16.59 -8.25
N GLU A 64 -53.16 15.97 -9.19
CA GLU A 64 -54.58 15.61 -9.06
C GLU A 64 -54.81 14.61 -7.92
N GLY A 65 -53.95 13.59 -7.83
CA GLY A 65 -53.99 12.56 -6.80
C GLY A 65 -53.81 13.12 -5.40
N VAL A 66 -52.81 13.98 -5.18
CA VAL A 66 -52.56 14.65 -3.90
C VAL A 66 -53.72 15.57 -3.54
N SER A 67 -54.22 16.39 -4.48
CA SER A 67 -55.38 17.27 -4.25
C SER A 67 -56.63 16.50 -3.81
N LYS A 68 -56.87 15.33 -4.43
CA LYS A 68 -57.97 14.44 -4.05
C LYS A 68 -57.76 13.85 -2.65
N ILE A 69 -56.54 13.42 -2.32
CA ILE A 69 -56.20 12.93 -0.98
C ILE A 69 -56.44 14.04 0.07
N GLU A 70 -56.01 15.27 -0.21
CA GLU A 70 -56.19 16.40 0.71
C GLU A 70 -57.66 16.76 0.91
N THR A 71 -58.47 16.66 -0.14
CA THR A 71 -59.93 16.85 -0.07
C THR A 71 -60.61 15.77 0.79
N ASP A 72 -60.17 14.52 0.63
CA ASP A 72 -60.79 13.37 1.29
C ASP A 72 -60.38 13.22 2.76
N LEU A 73 -59.12 13.50 3.09
CA LEU A 73 -58.49 13.13 4.37
C LEU A 73 -57.92 14.32 5.15
N GLY A 74 -57.72 15.47 4.50
CA GLY A 74 -57.05 16.64 5.06
C GLY A 74 -55.62 16.83 4.52
N PRO A 75 -54.95 17.95 4.89
CA PRO A 75 -53.67 18.34 4.32
C PRO A 75 -52.59 17.27 4.53
N VAL A 76 -51.79 16.99 3.51
CA VAL A 76 -50.68 16.03 3.63
C VAL A 76 -49.55 16.67 4.44
N GLU A 77 -49.21 16.06 5.56
CA GLU A 77 -48.16 16.53 6.48
C GLU A 77 -46.95 15.59 6.53
N VAL A 78 -47.15 14.32 6.15
CA VAL A 78 -46.06 13.33 5.99
C VAL A 78 -46.14 12.74 4.59
N LEU A 79 -45.03 12.80 3.84
CA LEU A 79 -44.86 12.15 2.54
C LEU A 79 -43.79 11.07 2.65
N VAL A 80 -44.11 9.85 2.25
CA VAL A 80 -43.15 8.75 2.11
C VAL A 80 -43.05 8.33 0.65
N ASN A 81 -41.92 8.66 0.02
CA ASN A 81 -41.61 8.26 -1.34
C ASN A 81 -40.97 6.86 -1.34
N ASN A 82 -41.81 5.83 -1.48
CA ASN A 82 -41.41 4.42 -1.48
C ASN A 82 -41.65 3.72 -2.83
N ALA A 83 -42.44 4.31 -3.74
CA ALA A 83 -42.61 3.76 -5.07
C ALA A 83 -41.27 3.62 -5.81
N GLY A 84 -41.09 2.49 -6.48
CA GLY A 84 -39.89 2.20 -7.26
C GLY A 84 -39.97 0.85 -7.95
N ILE A 85 -39.14 0.67 -8.98
CA ILE A 85 -39.02 -0.55 -9.77
C ILE A 85 -37.55 -0.86 -10.07
N THR A 86 -37.28 -2.12 -10.40
CA THR A 86 -35.97 -2.54 -10.92
C THR A 86 -36.10 -3.02 -12.37
N ARG A 87 -35.04 -2.82 -13.15
CA ARG A 87 -34.87 -3.28 -14.53
C ARG A 87 -33.41 -3.69 -14.72
N ASP A 88 -33.05 -4.80 -14.11
CA ASP A 88 -31.66 -5.23 -14.01
C ASP A 88 -31.14 -5.70 -15.39
N ALA A 89 -30.01 -5.11 -15.80
CA ALA A 89 -29.23 -5.45 -16.97
C ALA A 89 -27.83 -4.83 -16.82
N THR A 90 -26.78 -5.56 -17.17
CA THR A 90 -25.43 -4.96 -17.31
C THR A 90 -25.47 -3.82 -18.32
N LEU A 91 -24.68 -2.75 -18.13
CA LEU A 91 -24.78 -1.52 -18.93
C LEU A 91 -24.75 -1.78 -20.45
N HIS A 92 -23.85 -2.63 -20.93
CA HIS A 92 -23.73 -3.00 -22.36
C HIS A 92 -24.95 -3.76 -22.93
N LYS A 93 -25.87 -4.24 -22.08
CA LYS A 93 -27.13 -4.90 -22.43
C LYS A 93 -28.36 -4.07 -22.06
N MET A 94 -28.18 -2.94 -21.37
CA MET A 94 -29.28 -2.12 -20.88
C MET A 94 -29.89 -1.31 -22.02
N THR A 95 -31.20 -1.43 -22.20
CA THR A 95 -31.92 -0.63 -23.18
C THR A 95 -32.25 0.77 -22.65
N PRO A 96 -32.35 1.80 -23.51
CA PRO A 96 -32.80 3.13 -23.09
C PRO A 96 -34.17 3.13 -22.40
N LYS A 97 -35.05 2.20 -22.77
CA LYS A 97 -36.35 2.03 -22.10
C LYS A 97 -36.19 1.54 -20.67
N GLN A 98 -35.33 0.54 -20.42
CA GLN A 98 -35.06 0.05 -19.06
C GLN A 98 -34.42 1.12 -18.18
N TRP A 99 -33.54 1.94 -18.74
CA TRP A 99 -33.01 3.13 -18.06
C TRP A 99 -34.14 4.12 -17.75
N GLY A 100 -34.89 4.55 -18.76
CA GLY A 100 -35.95 5.53 -18.64
C GLY A 100 -37.05 5.13 -17.66
N ASP A 101 -37.52 3.87 -17.71
CA ASP A 101 -38.54 3.35 -16.82
C ASP A 101 -38.14 3.53 -15.33
N VAL A 102 -36.88 3.20 -14.98
CA VAL A 102 -36.36 3.30 -13.60
C VAL A 102 -36.15 4.75 -13.20
N ILE A 103 -35.49 5.58 -14.02
CA ILE A 103 -35.27 6.99 -13.69
C ILE A 103 -36.60 7.74 -13.49
N GLN A 104 -37.61 7.46 -14.32
CA GLN A 104 -38.92 8.09 -14.22
C GLN A 104 -39.69 7.63 -12.97
N THR A 105 -39.68 6.33 -12.68
CA THR A 105 -40.47 5.76 -11.58
C THR A 105 -39.81 5.96 -10.21
N ASP A 106 -38.48 5.98 -10.12
CA ASP A 106 -37.76 6.00 -8.84
C ASP A 106 -37.25 7.39 -8.46
N LEU A 107 -36.67 8.14 -9.41
CA LEU A 107 -36.08 9.46 -9.15
C LEU A 107 -37.05 10.60 -9.49
N THR A 108 -37.63 10.59 -10.69
CA THR A 108 -38.52 11.66 -11.15
C THR A 108 -39.81 11.70 -10.32
N SER A 109 -40.33 10.54 -9.93
CA SER A 109 -41.49 10.44 -9.03
C SER A 109 -41.27 11.10 -7.67
N CYS A 110 -40.05 11.03 -7.13
CA CYS A 110 -39.67 11.69 -5.89
C CYS A 110 -39.83 13.21 -6.01
N PHE A 111 -39.34 13.79 -7.12
CA PHE A 111 -39.57 15.19 -7.45
C PHE A 111 -41.06 15.50 -7.60
N ASN A 112 -41.80 14.72 -8.39
CA ASN A 112 -43.22 14.98 -8.67
C ASN A 112 -44.06 15.05 -7.37
N MET A 113 -43.86 14.08 -6.48
CA MET A 113 -44.59 13.99 -5.22
C MET A 113 -44.19 15.07 -4.22
N CYS A 114 -42.88 15.34 -4.08
CA CYS A 114 -42.41 16.45 -3.24
C CYS A 114 -42.98 17.78 -3.72
N ARG A 115 -42.92 18.04 -5.04
CA ARG A 115 -43.44 19.27 -5.63
C ARG A 115 -44.93 19.45 -5.40
N ALA A 116 -45.70 18.36 -5.38
CA ALA A 116 -47.14 18.36 -5.15
C ALA A 116 -47.54 18.72 -3.70
N VAL A 117 -46.69 18.44 -2.70
CA VAL A 117 -47.01 18.70 -1.28
C VAL A 117 -46.30 19.92 -0.69
N ILE A 118 -45.18 20.36 -1.29
CA ILE A 118 -44.25 21.29 -0.64
C ILE A 118 -44.84 22.66 -0.32
N GLU A 119 -45.67 23.24 -1.21
CA GLU A 119 -46.29 24.55 -0.97
C GLU A 119 -47.23 24.51 0.24
N GLY A 120 -48.00 23.42 0.35
CA GLY A 120 -48.88 23.18 1.49
C GLY A 120 -48.08 23.10 2.79
N MET A 121 -47.02 22.29 2.82
CA MET A 121 -46.14 22.16 3.98
C MET A 121 -45.50 23.49 4.37
N ARG A 122 -44.96 24.25 3.40
CA ARG A 122 -44.35 25.57 3.64
C ARG A 122 -45.35 26.58 4.20
N SER A 123 -46.59 26.58 3.71
CA SER A 123 -47.64 27.47 4.21
C SER A 123 -48.04 27.20 5.66
N ARG A 124 -47.88 25.94 6.11
CA ARG A 124 -48.19 25.49 7.48
C ARG A 124 -46.98 25.47 8.40
N GLU A 125 -45.80 25.75 7.86
CA GLU A 125 -44.49 25.65 8.52
C GLU A 125 -44.26 24.30 9.21
N PHE A 126 -44.76 23.23 8.57
CA PHE A 126 -44.59 21.85 9.03
C PHE A 126 -44.64 20.86 7.87
N GLY A 127 -43.70 19.91 7.86
CA GLY A 127 -43.71 18.77 6.96
C GLY A 127 -42.66 17.72 7.32
N ARG A 128 -42.93 16.46 6.96
CA ARG A 128 -41.96 15.36 7.02
C ARG A 128 -41.93 14.66 5.66
N ILE A 129 -40.79 14.67 5.00
CA ILE A 129 -40.56 13.95 3.75
C ILE A 129 -39.52 12.87 4.02
N ILE A 130 -39.91 11.61 3.79
CA ILE A 130 -39.05 10.45 3.95
C ILE A 130 -38.92 9.75 2.60
N ASN A 131 -37.72 9.75 2.05
CA ASN A 131 -37.44 9.13 0.75
C ASN A 131 -36.76 7.78 0.95
N ILE A 132 -37.28 6.74 0.31
CA ILE A 132 -36.70 5.40 0.38
C ILE A 132 -35.70 5.21 -0.76
N SER A 133 -34.42 5.26 -0.40
CA SER A 133 -33.30 4.95 -1.29
C SER A 133 -33.00 3.44 -1.25
N SER A 134 -31.74 3.06 -1.40
CA SER A 134 -31.23 1.70 -1.34
C SER A 134 -29.75 1.75 -1.03
N MET A 135 -29.22 0.74 -0.35
CA MET A 135 -27.77 0.54 -0.22
C MET A 135 -27.05 0.52 -1.59
N ASN A 136 -27.66 -0.06 -2.62
CA ASN A 136 -27.09 -0.05 -3.98
C ASN A 136 -27.06 1.37 -4.60
N GLY A 137 -27.72 2.36 -3.99
CA GLY A 137 -27.54 3.78 -4.33
C GLY A 137 -26.29 4.41 -3.71
N GLU A 138 -25.67 3.74 -2.74
CA GLU A 138 -24.44 4.19 -2.06
C GLU A 138 -23.23 3.42 -2.58
N LEU A 139 -23.36 2.10 -2.73
CA LEU A 139 -22.27 1.21 -3.13
C LEU A 139 -22.23 0.91 -4.65
N GLY A 140 -23.37 1.07 -5.32
CA GLY A 140 -23.58 0.52 -6.66
C GLY A 140 -23.94 -0.97 -6.63
N GLY A 141 -24.82 -1.38 -7.55
CA GLY A 141 -25.20 -2.80 -7.72
C GLY A 141 -24.84 -3.33 -9.11
N PHE A 142 -24.27 -4.54 -9.17
CA PHE A 142 -23.98 -5.19 -10.45
C PHE A 142 -25.25 -5.37 -11.28
N GLY A 143 -25.22 -4.94 -12.54
CA GLY A 143 -26.39 -4.98 -13.43
C GLY A 143 -27.48 -3.96 -13.08
N GLN A 144 -27.22 -3.02 -12.17
CA GLN A 144 -28.20 -2.06 -11.68
C GLN A 144 -27.77 -0.60 -11.89
N ALA A 145 -27.08 -0.29 -13.00
CA ALA A 145 -26.59 1.07 -13.27
C ALA A 145 -27.72 2.13 -13.24
N ASN A 146 -28.90 1.81 -13.77
CA ASN A 146 -30.10 2.65 -13.72
C ASN A 146 -30.64 2.84 -12.29
N TYR A 147 -30.76 1.75 -11.54
CA TYR A 147 -31.31 1.76 -10.18
C TYR A 147 -30.34 2.43 -9.19
N SER A 148 -29.05 2.13 -9.28
CA SER A 148 -27.99 2.78 -8.49
C SER A 148 -27.99 4.29 -8.74
N ALA A 149 -28.03 4.72 -10.02
CA ALA A 149 -28.11 6.14 -10.36
C ALA A 149 -29.39 6.81 -9.81
N ALA A 150 -30.56 6.16 -9.91
CA ALA A 150 -31.80 6.69 -9.37
C ALA A 150 -31.75 6.84 -7.84
N LYS A 151 -31.29 5.80 -7.12
CA LYS A 151 -31.25 5.76 -5.66
C LYS A 151 -30.15 6.68 -5.08
N ALA A 152 -28.99 6.78 -5.73
CA ALA A 152 -27.99 7.81 -5.43
C ALA A 152 -28.55 9.22 -5.63
N GLY A 153 -29.27 9.43 -6.74
CA GLY A 153 -29.92 10.70 -7.05
C GLY A 153 -30.93 11.15 -5.99
N ILE A 154 -31.66 10.21 -5.39
CA ILE A 154 -32.58 10.49 -4.27
C ILE A 154 -31.83 11.07 -3.07
N ILE A 155 -30.63 10.57 -2.76
CA ILE A 155 -29.81 11.06 -1.64
C ILE A 155 -29.40 12.52 -1.88
N GLY A 156 -28.85 12.81 -3.06
CA GLY A 156 -28.49 14.17 -3.45
C GLY A 156 -29.68 15.13 -3.46
N PHE A 157 -30.79 14.72 -4.06
CA PHE A 157 -32.05 15.48 -4.09
C PHE A 157 -32.55 15.82 -2.69
N SER A 158 -32.59 14.83 -1.79
CA SER A 158 -33.10 15.01 -0.43
C SER A 158 -32.26 15.99 0.39
N LYS A 159 -30.93 15.94 0.25
CA LYS A 159 -30.00 16.89 0.89
C LYS A 159 -30.24 18.33 0.42
N ALA A 160 -30.52 18.53 -0.87
CA ALA A 160 -30.81 19.85 -1.43
C ALA A 160 -32.15 20.39 -0.91
N VAL A 161 -33.24 19.63 -1.04
CA VAL A 161 -34.58 20.05 -0.59
C VAL A 161 -34.61 20.29 0.93
N ALA A 162 -33.91 19.47 1.73
CA ALA A 162 -33.76 19.70 3.16
C ALA A 162 -33.23 21.11 3.48
N ARG A 163 -32.21 21.58 2.74
CA ARG A 163 -31.61 22.90 2.95
C ARG A 163 -32.54 24.04 2.55
N GLU A 164 -33.36 23.85 1.52
CA GLU A 164 -34.31 24.86 1.03
C GLU A 164 -35.49 25.07 1.98
N ASP A 165 -35.90 24.02 2.69
CA ASP A 165 -37.16 23.97 3.43
C ASP A 165 -37.01 23.87 4.96
N ALA A 166 -35.80 23.66 5.50
CA ALA A 166 -35.55 23.58 6.94
C ALA A 166 -36.05 24.81 7.72
N SER A 167 -35.89 26.02 7.16
CA SER A 167 -36.39 27.27 7.77
C SER A 167 -37.92 27.35 7.88
N LYS A 168 -38.62 26.43 7.21
CA LYS A 168 -40.08 26.28 7.23
C LYS A 168 -40.54 25.08 8.05
N GLY A 169 -39.70 24.55 8.95
CA GLY A 169 -40.10 23.45 9.84
C GLY A 169 -40.32 22.11 9.13
N ILE A 170 -39.83 21.99 7.90
CA ILE A 170 -39.94 20.79 7.07
C ILE A 170 -38.64 20.02 7.17
N THR A 171 -38.73 18.72 7.44
CA THR A 171 -37.57 17.83 7.39
C THR A 171 -37.65 16.92 6.17
N VAL A 172 -36.49 16.70 5.53
CA VAL A 172 -36.37 15.79 4.39
C VAL A 172 -35.22 14.83 4.66
N ASN A 173 -35.52 13.55 4.80
CA ASN A 173 -34.55 12.52 5.16
C ASN A 173 -34.66 11.32 4.26
N VAL A 174 -33.60 10.52 4.24
CA VAL A 174 -33.50 9.31 3.44
C VAL A 174 -33.38 8.10 4.34
N ILE A 175 -34.04 7.01 3.97
CA ILE A 175 -33.75 5.68 4.52
C ILE A 175 -33.17 4.83 3.39
N THR A 176 -32.09 4.12 3.69
CA THR A 176 -31.34 3.22 2.80
C THR A 176 -31.49 1.79 3.32
N PRO A 177 -32.51 1.04 2.84
CA PRO A 177 -32.65 -0.37 3.17
C PRO A 177 -31.52 -1.20 2.56
N GLY A 178 -31.09 -2.23 3.30
CA GLY A 178 -30.35 -3.36 2.74
C GLY A 178 -31.28 -4.39 2.11
N PHE A 179 -30.91 -5.67 2.15
CA PHE A 179 -31.78 -6.75 1.66
C PHE A 179 -32.95 -7.02 2.61
N ILE A 180 -34.16 -6.64 2.17
CA ILE A 180 -35.40 -6.81 2.94
C ILE A 180 -36.23 -7.97 2.38
N ALA A 181 -36.73 -8.84 3.27
CA ALA A 181 -37.59 -9.98 2.98
C ALA A 181 -38.94 -9.55 2.36
N THR A 182 -38.89 -9.21 1.08
CA THR A 182 -40.02 -8.84 0.24
C THR A 182 -40.18 -9.88 -0.86
N GLU A 183 -41.33 -9.90 -1.53
CA GLU A 183 -41.57 -10.78 -2.69
C GLU A 183 -40.47 -10.66 -3.77
N MET A 184 -39.90 -9.46 -3.95
CA MET A 184 -38.81 -9.20 -4.89
C MET A 184 -37.52 -9.94 -4.47
N VAL A 185 -37.08 -9.77 -3.23
CA VAL A 185 -35.86 -10.41 -2.71
C VAL A 185 -36.05 -11.92 -2.56
N LEU A 186 -37.21 -12.37 -2.09
CA LEU A 186 -37.52 -13.80 -1.93
C LEU A 186 -37.63 -14.57 -3.26
N SER A 187 -37.61 -13.87 -4.41
CA SER A 187 -37.56 -14.50 -5.74
C SER A 187 -36.13 -14.81 -6.20
N ILE A 188 -35.10 -14.36 -5.47
CA ILE A 188 -33.70 -14.66 -5.75
C ILE A 188 -33.43 -16.16 -5.52
N PRO A 189 -32.70 -16.85 -6.42
CA PRO A 189 -32.37 -18.26 -6.24
C PRO A 189 -31.69 -18.56 -4.91
N GLU A 190 -32.04 -19.69 -4.29
CA GLU A 190 -31.62 -20.07 -2.92
C GLU A 190 -30.10 -20.01 -2.69
N LYS A 191 -29.30 -20.40 -3.69
CA LYS A 191 -27.83 -20.33 -3.63
C LYS A 191 -27.32 -18.89 -3.56
N VAL A 192 -27.90 -17.98 -4.33
CA VAL A 192 -27.53 -16.54 -4.33
C VAL A 192 -28.06 -15.88 -3.06
N MET A 193 -29.27 -16.24 -2.63
CA MET A 193 -29.86 -15.79 -1.36
C MET A 193 -29.00 -16.16 -0.16
N SER A 194 -28.47 -17.39 -0.13
CA SER A 194 -27.60 -17.85 0.96
C SER A 194 -26.30 -17.05 1.02
N ASN A 195 -25.71 -16.72 -0.13
CA ASN A 195 -24.52 -15.86 -0.20
C ASN A 195 -24.81 -14.44 0.29
N ILE A 196 -25.93 -13.84 -0.14
CA ILE A 196 -26.38 -12.53 0.33
C ILE A 196 -26.56 -12.53 1.85
N VAL A 197 -27.28 -13.51 2.40
CA VAL A 197 -27.53 -13.61 3.85
C VAL A 197 -26.22 -13.83 4.62
N ASN A 198 -25.28 -14.60 4.07
CA ASN A 198 -23.97 -14.79 4.66
C ASN A 198 -23.11 -13.51 4.62
N GLY A 199 -23.24 -12.66 3.59
CA GLY A 199 -22.57 -11.37 3.51
C GLY A 199 -23.13 -10.33 4.50
N ILE A 200 -24.37 -10.48 4.95
CA ILE A 200 -24.97 -9.59 5.96
C ILE A 200 -24.44 -9.96 7.36
N PRO A 201 -23.78 -9.07 8.12
CA PRO A 201 -23.28 -9.36 9.47
C PRO A 201 -24.35 -9.82 10.46
N THR A 202 -25.58 -9.30 10.35
CA THR A 202 -26.72 -9.79 11.17
C THR A 202 -27.27 -11.16 10.73
N LYS A 203 -26.72 -11.75 9.67
CA LYS A 203 -27.01 -13.09 9.14
C LYS A 203 -28.49 -13.34 8.85
N ARG A 204 -29.20 -12.29 8.46
CA ARG A 204 -30.62 -12.36 8.08
C ARG A 204 -31.00 -11.24 7.14
N LEU A 205 -32.05 -11.46 6.37
CA LEU A 205 -32.77 -10.38 5.71
C LEU A 205 -33.42 -9.46 6.75
N GLY A 206 -33.45 -8.18 6.45
CA GLY A 206 -34.29 -7.23 7.17
C GLY A 206 -35.76 -7.53 6.94
N GLN A 207 -36.62 -7.17 7.90
CA GLN A 207 -38.07 -7.29 7.74
C GLN A 207 -38.66 -5.94 7.31
N PRO A 208 -39.71 -5.91 6.46
CA PRO A 208 -40.40 -4.68 6.07
C PRO A 208 -40.80 -3.80 7.26
N SER A 209 -41.19 -4.42 8.39
CA SER A 209 -41.54 -3.72 9.63
C SER A 209 -40.37 -2.94 10.26
N GLU A 210 -39.13 -3.31 9.98
CA GLU A 210 -37.95 -2.62 10.54
C GLU A 210 -37.70 -1.30 9.82
N ILE A 211 -37.88 -1.28 8.50
CA ILE A 211 -37.91 -0.04 7.69
C ILE A 211 -39.06 0.85 8.15
N ALA A 212 -40.24 0.26 8.36
CA ALA A 212 -41.42 0.99 8.82
C ALA A 212 -41.20 1.69 10.16
N ARG A 213 -40.47 1.09 11.11
CA ARG A 213 -40.11 1.75 12.38
C ARG A 213 -39.23 2.97 12.18
N GLY A 214 -38.27 2.91 11.25
CA GLY A 214 -37.45 4.06 10.86
C GLY A 214 -38.28 5.19 10.27
N VAL A 215 -39.26 4.86 9.42
CA VAL A 215 -40.19 5.85 8.86
C VAL A 215 -41.04 6.50 9.94
N VAL A 216 -41.62 5.72 10.86
CA VAL A 216 -42.42 6.27 11.97
C VAL A 216 -41.58 7.18 12.87
N PHE A 217 -40.32 6.81 13.14
CA PHE A 217 -39.38 7.64 13.88
C PHE A 217 -39.16 9.00 13.17
N LEU A 218 -38.82 8.99 11.89
CA LEU A 218 -38.57 10.22 11.12
C LEU A 218 -39.84 11.05 10.86
N ALA A 219 -41.01 10.42 10.85
CA ALA A 219 -42.31 11.10 10.73
C ALA A 219 -42.78 11.76 12.04
N SER A 220 -42.15 11.43 13.17
CA SER A 220 -42.52 11.96 14.48
C SER A 220 -42.16 13.45 14.65
N ASP A 221 -42.79 14.09 15.64
CA ASP A 221 -42.42 15.45 16.04
C ASP A 221 -41.03 15.52 16.66
N ASP A 222 -40.62 14.46 17.37
CA ASP A 222 -39.34 14.37 18.07
C ASP A 222 -38.13 14.31 17.11
N ALA A 223 -38.37 13.97 15.83
CA ALA A 223 -37.33 13.98 14.79
C ALA A 223 -37.14 15.35 14.11
N GLY A 224 -37.71 16.43 14.65
CA GLY A 224 -37.71 17.75 14.01
C GLY A 224 -36.33 18.38 13.75
N TYR A 225 -35.27 17.90 14.39
CA TYR A 225 -33.89 18.37 14.17
C TYR A 225 -33.09 17.50 13.19
N ILE A 226 -33.67 16.38 12.74
CA ILE A 226 -33.04 15.47 11.76
C ILE A 226 -33.54 15.89 10.38
N THR A 227 -32.67 16.47 9.56
CA THR A 227 -32.99 16.86 8.17
C THR A 227 -31.74 16.79 7.30
N GLY A 228 -31.88 16.36 6.05
CA GLY A 228 -30.77 16.11 5.13
C GLY A 228 -29.94 14.87 5.47
N SER A 229 -30.41 14.04 6.42
CA SER A 229 -29.72 12.84 6.88
C SER A 229 -30.13 11.60 6.08
N THR A 230 -29.19 10.68 5.93
CA THR A 230 -29.45 9.31 5.45
C THR A 230 -29.38 8.37 6.65
N LEU A 231 -30.38 7.49 6.78
CA LEU A 231 -30.46 6.48 7.83
C LEU A 231 -30.38 5.08 7.22
N ASP A 232 -29.26 4.42 7.45
CA ASP A 232 -29.03 3.04 7.00
C ASP A 232 -29.78 2.04 7.86
N ILE A 233 -30.60 1.21 7.22
CA ILE A 233 -31.29 0.08 7.86
C ILE A 233 -31.01 -1.17 7.03
N ASN A 234 -29.76 -1.62 7.06
CA ASN A 234 -29.21 -2.66 6.19
C ASN A 234 -28.63 -3.87 6.94
N GLY A 235 -28.66 -3.89 8.28
CA GLY A 235 -28.09 -4.98 9.07
C GLY A 235 -26.57 -5.09 8.97
N ALA A 236 -25.91 -3.96 8.66
CA ALA A 236 -24.49 -3.79 8.38
C ALA A 236 -23.99 -4.59 7.16
N GLY A 237 -24.87 -5.14 6.34
CA GLY A 237 -24.47 -5.88 5.15
C GLY A 237 -24.30 -4.93 4.01
N CYS A 238 -23.07 -4.74 3.54
CA CYS A 238 -22.75 -4.22 2.21
C CYS A 238 -23.04 -5.34 1.18
N ASP A 239 -23.63 -5.02 0.02
CA ASP A 239 -23.92 -6.02 -1.01
C ASP A 239 -22.61 -6.60 -1.54
N GLY A 240 -22.32 -7.84 -1.14
CA GLY A 240 -21.16 -8.59 -1.57
C GLY A 240 -21.32 -9.11 -3.00
N SER A 241 -20.57 -8.51 -3.91
CA SER A 241 -19.74 -9.27 -4.84
C SER A 241 -18.26 -8.92 -4.59
N SER A 242 -17.81 -9.19 -3.37
CA SER A 242 -16.41 -9.22 -2.96
C SER A 242 -16.34 -10.23 -1.82
N GLU A 243 -15.51 -11.26 -1.97
CA GLU A 243 -15.35 -12.34 -1.01
C GLU A 243 -14.58 -11.84 0.22
N GLU A 244 -15.28 -11.21 1.17
CA GLU A 244 -14.82 -11.02 2.53
C GLU A 244 -15.48 -12.06 3.45
N GLN A 245 -14.74 -13.11 3.79
CA GLN A 245 -15.06 -14.00 4.91
C GLN A 245 -14.36 -13.52 6.18
N GLN A 246 -15.07 -12.67 6.92
CA GLN A 246 -15.21 -12.67 8.38
C GLN A 246 -14.34 -13.64 9.22
N THR A 247 -13.51 -13.08 10.11
CA THR A 247 -13.21 -13.69 11.42
C THR A 247 -13.23 -12.64 12.55
N THR A 248 -14.43 -12.49 13.12
CA THR A 248 -14.72 -12.33 14.58
C THR A 248 -13.94 -11.32 15.43
N LEU A 249 -14.51 -10.12 15.60
CA LEU A 249 -14.33 -9.30 16.80
C LEU A 249 -15.46 -9.56 17.80
N THR A 250 -15.14 -10.21 18.91
CA THR A 250 -15.96 -10.18 20.13
C THR A 250 -15.73 -8.86 20.86
N ASN A 251 -16.84 -8.18 21.20
CA ASN A 251 -16.91 -6.96 22.01
C ASN A 251 -15.86 -6.85 23.14
N ALA A 252 -14.90 -5.95 22.97
CA ALA A 252 -14.31 -5.18 24.07
C ALA A 252 -13.85 -3.81 23.57
N GLN A 253 -14.56 -2.77 24.02
CA GLN A 253 -14.17 -1.36 24.06
C GLN A 253 -14.11 -0.59 22.73
N ALA A 254 -15.02 0.38 22.61
CA ALA A 254 -14.89 1.49 21.68
C ALA A 254 -13.63 2.31 22.00
N SER A 255 -12.59 2.22 21.16
CA SER A 255 -11.56 3.25 21.03
C SER A 255 -11.82 4.04 19.76
N ALA A 256 -11.79 5.36 19.86
CA ALA A 256 -11.86 6.26 18.71
C ALA A 256 -10.74 5.93 17.71
N ALA A 257 -11.00 6.08 16.41
CA ALA A 257 -9.95 6.06 15.39
C ALA A 257 -8.83 7.03 15.79
N VAL A 258 -7.59 6.55 15.81
CA VAL A 258 -6.43 7.31 16.25
C VAL A 258 -5.78 7.94 15.02
N SER A 259 -5.57 9.26 15.08
CA SER A 259 -4.81 9.98 14.06
C SER A 259 -3.41 9.38 13.98
N THR A 260 -3.00 9.02 12.77
CA THR A 260 -1.66 8.50 12.49
C THR A 260 -0.90 9.43 11.58
N ARG A 261 0.42 9.38 11.70
CA ARG A 261 1.33 9.84 10.67
C ARG A 261 2.32 8.74 10.35
N THR A 262 2.56 8.55 9.07
CA THR A 262 3.33 7.41 8.56
C THR A 262 4.29 7.91 7.50
N VAL A 263 5.58 7.66 7.69
CA VAL A 263 6.61 7.86 6.66
C VAL A 263 7.19 6.51 6.30
N GLY A 264 7.10 6.14 5.03
CA GLY A 264 7.54 4.82 4.58
C GLY A 264 7.49 4.62 3.08
N VAL A 265 7.93 3.43 2.66
CA VAL A 265 7.91 3.03 1.26
C VAL A 265 6.53 2.50 0.87
N ILE A 266 6.05 2.86 -0.32
CA ILE A 266 4.90 2.19 -0.93
C ILE A 266 5.31 0.78 -1.34
N THR A 267 4.68 -0.25 -0.75
CA THR A 267 5.03 -1.66 -0.99
C THR A 267 4.03 -2.42 -1.85
N GLY A 268 2.89 -1.81 -2.16
CA GLY A 268 1.81 -2.42 -2.94
C GLY A 268 0.63 -1.47 -3.12
N PHE A 269 -0.38 -1.92 -3.87
CA PHE A 269 -1.54 -1.13 -4.25
C PHE A 269 -2.83 -1.99 -4.31
N GLY A 270 -3.99 -1.33 -4.35
CA GLY A 270 -5.35 -1.88 -4.13
C GLY A 270 -6.09 -1.06 -3.05
N SER A 271 -5.25 -0.57 -2.15
CA SER A 271 -5.26 0.64 -1.35
C SER A 271 -3.75 0.93 -1.13
N VAL A 272 -3.32 2.17 -0.86
CA VAL A 272 -1.86 2.44 -0.82
C VAL A 272 -1.23 1.76 0.40
N PHE A 273 -0.36 0.78 0.18
CA PHE A 273 0.33 0.09 1.27
C PHE A 273 1.58 0.85 1.66
N VAL A 274 1.56 1.49 2.83
CA VAL A 274 2.75 2.13 3.41
C VAL A 274 3.00 1.52 4.75
N ASN A 275 4.25 1.14 4.99
CA ASN A 275 4.62 0.56 6.26
C ASN A 275 3.81 -0.69 6.66
N GLY A 276 3.30 -1.46 5.69
CA GLY A 276 2.48 -2.65 5.94
C GLY A 276 1.11 -2.34 6.53
N ILE A 277 0.66 -1.09 6.41
CA ILE A 277 -0.73 -0.71 6.60
C ILE A 277 -1.32 -0.42 5.23
N GLU A 278 -2.50 -0.99 4.99
CA GLU A 278 -3.33 -0.70 3.84
C GLU A 278 -4.11 0.59 4.08
N TYR A 279 -3.85 1.64 3.30
CA TYR A 279 -4.58 2.90 3.39
C TYR A 279 -5.55 3.11 2.23
N GLU A 280 -6.84 3.19 2.53
CA GLU A 280 -7.85 3.60 1.56
C GLU A 280 -7.59 5.03 1.08
N THR A 281 -7.70 5.25 -0.23
CA THR A 281 -7.36 6.52 -0.90
C THR A 281 -8.53 7.30 -1.49
N ASP A 282 -9.77 6.81 -1.36
CA ASP A 282 -10.98 7.34 -2.00
C ASP A 282 -11.25 8.84 -1.78
N VAL A 283 -10.81 9.38 -0.64
CA VAL A 283 -11.00 10.78 -0.24
C VAL A 283 -9.67 11.50 0.04
N THR A 284 -8.56 10.89 -0.37
CA THR A 284 -7.21 11.38 -0.08
C THR A 284 -6.84 12.56 -0.96
N GLN A 285 -6.25 13.59 -0.34
CA GLN A 285 -5.56 14.63 -1.08
C GLN A 285 -4.12 14.17 -1.35
N ILE A 286 -3.77 13.99 -2.61
CA ILE A 286 -2.44 13.55 -3.03
C ILE A 286 -1.65 14.76 -3.53
N GLU A 287 -0.50 14.98 -2.92
CA GLU A 287 0.47 15.99 -3.34
C GLU A 287 1.71 15.29 -3.90
N ILE A 288 1.96 15.49 -5.18
CA ILE A 288 3.15 14.98 -5.86
C ILE A 288 4.04 16.17 -6.14
N ASP A 289 5.20 16.20 -5.50
CA ASP A 289 6.28 17.06 -5.97
C ASP A 289 5.88 18.57 -5.94
N GLU A 290 5.11 18.93 -4.89
CA GLU A 290 4.49 20.24 -4.62
C GLU A 290 3.25 20.59 -5.46
N ASN A 291 2.78 19.65 -6.30
CA ASN A 291 1.53 19.76 -7.01
C ASN A 291 0.39 19.10 -6.22
N LEU A 292 -0.62 19.90 -5.83
CA LEU A 292 -1.78 19.45 -5.05
C LEU A 292 -2.85 18.70 -5.87
N ASP A 293 -2.69 18.63 -7.19
CA ASP A 293 -3.59 17.92 -8.10
C ASP A 293 -3.09 16.50 -8.44
N GLY A 294 -2.30 15.89 -7.56
CA GLY A 294 -1.79 14.53 -7.75
C GLY A 294 -2.91 13.49 -7.77
N LEU A 295 -2.71 12.43 -8.55
CA LEU A 295 -3.61 11.27 -8.64
C LEU A 295 -2.96 10.05 -7.99
N GLU A 296 -3.77 9.09 -7.57
CA GLU A 296 -3.25 7.77 -7.13
C GLU A 296 -2.47 7.09 -8.26
N ASP A 297 -2.84 7.40 -9.51
CA ASP A 297 -2.15 6.90 -10.69
C ASP A 297 -0.68 7.35 -10.77
N ASP A 298 -0.33 8.45 -10.12
CA ASP A 298 1.04 9.01 -10.07
C ASP A 298 1.89 8.37 -8.95
N LEU A 299 1.31 7.53 -8.11
CA LEU A 299 2.02 6.81 -7.06
C LEU A 299 2.54 5.46 -7.58
N GLU A 300 3.76 5.12 -7.18
CA GLU A 300 4.40 3.85 -7.55
C GLU A 300 5.06 3.12 -6.38
N VAL A 301 5.25 1.81 -6.55
CA VAL A 301 5.95 0.96 -5.58
C VAL A 301 7.38 1.45 -5.47
N GLY A 302 7.88 1.54 -4.24
CA GLY A 302 9.22 2.06 -3.97
C GLY A 302 9.28 3.57 -3.77
N MET A 303 8.21 4.34 -4.04
CA MET A 303 8.17 5.74 -3.62
C MET A 303 8.18 5.85 -2.09
N VAL A 304 8.97 6.77 -1.55
CA VAL A 304 8.96 7.11 -0.11
C VAL A 304 7.96 8.25 0.08
N VAL A 305 6.90 7.99 0.83
CA VAL A 305 5.82 8.96 1.04
C VAL A 305 5.65 9.30 2.52
N SER A 306 5.22 10.52 2.78
CA SER A 306 4.65 10.94 4.06
C SER A 306 3.14 10.92 3.94
N LEU A 307 2.45 10.25 4.85
CA LEU A 307 1.00 10.26 4.89
C LEU A 307 0.45 10.62 6.27
N SER A 308 -0.72 11.26 6.24
CA SER A 308 -1.54 11.51 7.43
C SER A 308 -2.91 10.88 7.22
N GLY A 309 -3.48 10.32 8.29
CA GLY A 309 -4.72 9.57 8.20
C GLY A 309 -5.16 9.02 9.53
N ASN A 310 -6.02 8.00 9.49
CA ASN A 310 -6.38 7.23 10.67
C ASN A 310 -6.05 5.76 10.43
N ILE A 311 -5.48 5.09 11.43
CA ILE A 311 -5.34 3.63 11.41
C ILE A 311 -6.57 3.06 12.12
N ASN A 312 -7.18 2.05 11.50
CA ASN A 312 -8.27 1.31 12.10
C ASN A 312 -7.77 0.53 13.33
N PRO A 313 -8.64 0.16 14.27
CA PRO A 313 -8.22 -0.57 15.47
C PRO A 313 -7.54 -1.92 15.20
N ASP A 314 -7.58 -2.44 13.97
CA ASP A 314 -6.86 -3.65 13.54
C ASP A 314 -5.33 -3.45 13.45
N GLY A 315 -4.85 -2.21 13.34
CA GLY A 315 -3.44 -1.88 13.21
C GLY A 315 -2.81 -2.21 11.85
N SER A 316 -3.63 -2.64 10.88
CA SER A 316 -3.22 -3.13 9.56
C SER A 316 -3.95 -2.45 8.40
N SER A 317 -5.07 -1.77 8.65
CA SER A 317 -5.77 -0.96 7.66
C SER A 317 -6.03 0.45 8.17
N GLY A 318 -6.33 1.38 7.29
CA GLY A 318 -6.62 2.76 7.63
C GLY A 318 -7.18 3.56 6.47
N GLN A 319 -7.49 4.82 6.73
CA GLN A 319 -7.86 5.79 5.71
C GLN A 319 -6.79 6.86 5.62
N ALA A 320 -6.21 7.04 4.44
CA ALA A 320 -5.36 8.19 4.18
C ALA A 320 -6.24 9.45 4.02
N LEU A 321 -5.78 10.55 4.60
CA LEU A 321 -6.35 11.88 4.39
C LEU A 321 -5.48 12.70 3.45
N ARG A 322 -4.15 12.58 3.61
CA ARG A 322 -3.16 13.14 2.70
C ARG A 322 -2.03 12.17 2.45
N ILE A 323 -1.57 12.13 1.21
CA ILE A 323 -0.30 11.50 0.83
C ILE A 323 0.55 12.59 0.18
N HIS A 324 1.76 12.77 0.68
CA HIS A 324 2.77 13.65 0.13
C HIS A 324 3.93 12.80 -0.37
N TYR A 325 4.17 12.85 -1.67
CA TYR A 325 5.37 12.30 -2.28
C TYR A 325 6.26 13.44 -2.74
N SER A 326 7.55 13.29 -2.45
CA SER A 326 8.55 13.98 -3.24
C SER A 326 9.83 13.15 -3.26
N GLU A 327 10.34 12.99 -4.46
CA GLU A 327 11.63 12.44 -4.85
C GLU A 327 12.80 13.00 -4.05
N SER A 328 13.80 12.15 -3.81
CA SER A 328 15.01 12.50 -3.07
C SER A 328 16.02 13.16 -4.01
N VAL A 329 16.18 12.61 -5.21
CA VAL A 329 17.09 13.12 -6.24
C VAL A 329 16.44 12.95 -7.62
N LYS A 330 16.52 13.98 -8.46
CA LYS A 330 16.17 13.92 -9.88
C LYS A 330 17.28 14.59 -10.67
N GLY A 331 18.10 13.82 -11.39
CA GLY A 331 19.26 14.38 -12.09
C GLY A 331 20.07 13.41 -12.94
N MET A 332 21.16 13.93 -13.50
CA MET A 332 22.05 13.18 -14.39
C MET A 332 22.90 12.17 -13.61
N LEU A 333 22.97 10.95 -14.13
CA LEU A 333 23.92 9.93 -13.71
C LEU A 333 25.35 10.36 -14.05
N GLU A 334 26.22 10.39 -13.05
CA GLU A 334 27.64 10.68 -13.21
C GLU A 334 28.44 9.39 -13.39
N SER A 335 28.16 8.41 -12.55
CA SER A 335 28.79 7.09 -12.57
C SER A 335 27.87 6.04 -12.00
N ILE A 336 28.04 4.80 -12.45
CA ILE A 336 27.41 3.63 -11.84
C ILE A 336 28.51 2.62 -11.57
N ASP A 337 28.55 2.11 -10.35
CA ASP A 337 29.35 0.98 -9.95
C ASP A 337 28.38 -0.16 -9.65
N LEU A 338 28.20 -1.03 -10.64
CA LEU A 338 27.22 -2.10 -10.59
C LEU A 338 27.42 -3.04 -9.41
N ILE A 339 28.59 -2.98 -8.81
CA ILE A 339 29.09 -4.02 -7.95
C ILE A 339 29.32 -3.54 -6.52
N ALA A 340 29.56 -2.24 -6.35
CA ALA A 340 29.17 -1.56 -5.10
C ALA A 340 27.69 -1.73 -4.81
N SER A 341 26.92 -1.99 -5.88
CA SER A 341 25.53 -1.62 -5.97
C SER A 341 25.32 -0.14 -5.65
N THR A 342 26.11 0.74 -6.30
CA THR A 342 26.00 2.19 -6.14
C THR A 342 25.99 2.93 -7.46
N LEU A 343 25.40 4.11 -7.43
CA LEU A 343 25.45 5.09 -8.51
C LEU A 343 25.61 6.49 -7.95
N THR A 344 26.19 7.40 -8.72
CA THR A 344 26.36 8.80 -8.34
C THR A 344 25.47 9.68 -9.19
N VAL A 345 24.60 10.47 -8.55
CA VAL A 345 23.69 11.42 -9.22
C VAL A 345 23.74 12.75 -8.48
N LEU A 346 24.13 13.82 -9.17
CA LEU A 346 24.27 15.17 -8.58
C LEU A 346 25.17 15.18 -7.34
N GLY A 347 26.33 14.51 -7.42
CA GLY A 347 27.28 14.36 -6.32
C GLY A 347 26.77 13.56 -5.12
N GLN A 348 25.64 12.85 -5.26
CA GLN A 348 25.07 11.99 -4.22
C GLN A 348 25.42 10.54 -4.50
N THR A 349 26.03 9.87 -3.54
CA THR A 349 26.20 8.41 -3.56
C THR A 349 24.87 7.75 -3.25
N VAL A 350 24.38 6.95 -4.19
CA VAL A 350 23.12 6.22 -4.09
C VAL A 350 23.41 4.73 -4.05
N HIS A 351 23.10 4.07 -2.95
CA HIS A 351 23.09 2.62 -2.81
C HIS A 351 21.78 2.05 -3.32
N TYR A 352 21.84 0.94 -4.03
CA TYR A 352 20.69 0.14 -4.38
C TYR A 352 20.94 -1.31 -3.97
N ASP A 353 19.87 -2.08 -3.88
CA ASP A 353 19.95 -3.50 -3.59
C ASP A 353 18.84 -4.25 -4.32
N GLU A 354 18.72 -5.54 -4.01
CA GLU A 354 17.73 -6.42 -4.61
C GLU A 354 16.26 -6.02 -4.33
N LEU A 355 16.01 -5.12 -3.36
CA LEU A 355 14.68 -4.61 -3.00
C LEU A 355 14.36 -3.26 -3.66
N THR A 356 15.37 -2.54 -4.16
CA THR A 356 15.17 -1.31 -4.94
C THR A 356 14.24 -1.59 -6.12
N ASN A 357 13.19 -0.78 -6.27
CA ASN A 357 12.34 -0.84 -7.46
C ASN A 357 13.07 -0.20 -8.62
N LEU A 358 13.48 -0.99 -9.59
CA LEU A 358 14.13 -0.49 -10.80
C LEU A 358 13.11 -0.20 -11.91
N ASP A 359 11.82 -0.51 -11.70
CA ASP A 359 10.87 -0.63 -12.82
C ASP A 359 11.50 -1.44 -13.97
N LYS A 360 11.18 -1.20 -15.24
CA LYS A 360 11.80 -1.89 -16.39
C LYS A 360 13.23 -1.43 -16.69
N LEU A 361 13.91 -0.78 -15.73
CA LEU A 361 15.30 -0.34 -15.87
C LEU A 361 16.25 -1.52 -15.74
N VAL A 362 17.12 -1.66 -16.74
CA VAL A 362 18.27 -2.55 -16.71
C VAL A 362 19.48 -1.70 -16.33
N LEU A 363 20.04 -1.93 -15.14
CA LEU A 363 21.14 -1.11 -14.61
C LEU A 363 22.38 -1.16 -15.50
N GLU A 364 22.62 -2.29 -16.16
CA GLU A 364 23.72 -2.51 -17.10
C GLU A 364 23.61 -1.66 -18.37
N GLU A 365 22.41 -1.17 -18.69
CA GLU A 365 22.16 -0.30 -19.84
C GLU A 365 22.30 1.19 -19.51
N LEU A 366 22.51 1.53 -18.23
CA LEU A 366 22.71 2.90 -17.80
C LEU A 366 24.06 3.47 -18.25
N VAL A 367 24.04 4.71 -18.71
CA VAL A 367 25.24 5.45 -19.10
C VAL A 367 25.27 6.83 -18.46
N ALA A 368 26.48 7.35 -18.22
CA ALA A 368 26.63 8.70 -17.70
C ALA A 368 25.88 9.73 -18.58
N GLY A 369 25.13 10.61 -17.94
CA GLY A 369 24.21 11.56 -18.56
C GLY A 369 22.76 11.10 -18.63
N ASP A 370 22.47 9.81 -18.39
CA ASP A 370 21.09 9.35 -18.21
C ASP A 370 20.42 10.09 -17.06
N ILE A 371 19.15 10.42 -17.21
CA ILE A 371 18.40 11.12 -16.16
C ILE A 371 17.69 10.09 -15.29
N LEU A 372 17.93 10.18 -13.99
CA LEU A 372 17.32 9.29 -13.01
C LEU A 372 16.45 10.08 -12.04
N GLU A 373 15.26 9.56 -11.76
CA GLU A 373 14.45 9.91 -10.60
C GLU A 373 14.62 8.84 -9.51
N ILE A 374 14.98 9.27 -8.30
CA ILE A 374 15.35 8.39 -7.21
C ILE A 374 14.57 8.75 -5.95
N SER A 375 13.85 7.74 -5.44
CA SER A 375 13.28 7.73 -4.09
C SER A 375 14.16 6.92 -3.16
N GLY A 376 14.30 7.36 -1.91
CA GLY A 376 15.06 6.60 -0.92
C GLY A 376 15.21 7.30 0.41
N PHE A 377 15.89 6.64 1.34
CA PHE A 377 16.23 7.18 2.66
C PHE A 377 17.70 7.55 2.72
N THR A 378 18.00 8.70 3.28
CA THR A 378 19.39 9.14 3.51
C THR A 378 19.86 8.66 4.88
N ASN A 379 21.08 8.14 4.97
CA ASN A 379 21.70 7.73 6.22
C ASN A 379 22.38 8.91 6.95
N ALA A 380 23.07 8.64 8.07
CA ALA A 380 23.76 9.68 8.84
C ALA A 380 24.92 10.33 8.07
N ASP A 381 25.54 9.58 7.16
CA ASP A 381 26.69 10.00 6.36
C ASP A 381 26.29 10.79 5.10
N GLY A 382 24.98 10.92 4.85
CA GLY A 382 24.43 11.60 3.68
C GLY A 382 24.24 10.69 2.47
N GLU A 383 24.59 9.41 2.54
CA GLU A 383 24.39 8.45 1.45
C GLU A 383 22.91 8.11 1.29
N LEU A 384 22.44 8.04 0.05
CA LEU A 384 21.05 7.74 -0.27
C LEU A 384 20.88 6.23 -0.51
N TYR A 385 19.94 5.58 0.15
CA TYR A 385 19.59 4.18 -0.09
C TYR A 385 18.27 4.13 -0.87
N ALA A 386 18.39 3.82 -2.15
CA ALA A 386 17.28 3.86 -3.10
C ALA A 386 16.25 2.78 -2.83
N THR A 387 14.99 3.19 -2.78
CA THR A 387 13.82 2.32 -2.74
C THR A 387 13.15 2.24 -4.12
N ARG A 388 13.37 3.25 -4.97
CA ARG A 388 13.00 3.27 -6.39
C ARG A 388 14.04 4.06 -7.19
N ILE A 389 14.40 3.55 -8.35
CA ILE A 389 15.17 4.24 -9.39
C ILE A 389 14.39 4.09 -10.69
N GLU A 390 14.10 5.20 -11.34
CA GLU A 390 13.48 5.24 -12.65
C GLU A 390 14.33 6.07 -13.60
N LYS A 391 14.39 5.66 -14.87
CA LYS A 391 15.02 6.44 -15.94
C LYS A 391 13.98 7.31 -16.63
N GLU A 392 14.31 8.58 -16.79
CA GLU A 392 13.46 9.59 -17.39
C GLU A 392 13.89 9.92 -18.82
N ASP A 393 12.91 10.09 -19.72
CA ASP A 393 13.17 10.40 -21.13
C ASP A 393 13.68 11.84 -21.33
N ALA A 394 13.27 12.76 -20.46
CA ALA A 394 13.68 14.16 -20.49
C ALA A 394 13.38 14.85 -19.15
N ILE A 395 14.17 15.86 -18.79
CA ILE A 395 13.93 16.67 -17.60
C ILE A 395 14.03 18.16 -17.91
N THR A 396 13.17 18.95 -17.26
CA THR A 396 13.20 20.42 -17.34
C THR A 396 14.00 21.07 -16.21
N ASP A 397 14.22 20.34 -15.12
CA ASP A 397 14.75 20.83 -13.86
C ASP A 397 15.36 19.71 -13.01
N LEU A 398 16.61 19.88 -12.61
CA LEU A 398 17.28 19.05 -11.61
C LEU A 398 16.72 19.37 -10.22
N LYS A 399 16.56 18.34 -9.40
CA LYS A 399 16.04 18.45 -8.04
C LYS A 399 16.84 17.59 -7.08
N ILE A 400 17.07 18.09 -5.88
CA ILE A 400 17.79 17.34 -4.85
C ILE A 400 17.33 17.76 -3.47
N LYS A 401 17.07 16.76 -2.62
CA LYS A 401 16.88 16.91 -1.18
C LYS A 401 18.17 16.60 -0.45
N GLY A 402 18.47 17.34 0.60
CA GLY A 402 19.62 17.04 1.45
C GLY A 402 19.72 17.97 2.65
N THR A 403 20.76 17.75 3.45
CA THR A 403 21.05 18.53 4.64
C THR A 403 22.16 19.53 4.34
N ILE A 404 21.94 20.80 4.68
CA ILE A 404 22.94 21.86 4.50
C ILE A 404 24.18 21.56 5.34
N SER A 405 25.33 21.56 4.69
CA SER A 405 26.65 21.59 5.32
C SER A 405 27.51 22.70 4.69
N ASN A 406 28.60 23.11 5.35
CA ASN A 406 29.53 24.13 4.83
C ASN A 406 28.88 25.43 4.33
N LEU A 407 27.79 25.89 4.96
CA LEU A 407 27.12 27.15 4.59
C LEU A 407 28.09 28.35 4.67
N ASP A 408 28.24 29.06 3.55
CA ASP A 408 28.93 30.33 3.43
C ASP A 408 27.95 31.42 2.99
N GLU A 409 27.53 32.23 3.95
CA GLU A 409 26.62 33.36 3.73
C GLU A 409 27.22 34.44 2.84
N SER A 410 28.55 34.56 2.78
CA SER A 410 29.23 35.60 2.02
C SER A 410 29.29 35.28 0.54
N SER A 411 29.52 34.02 0.18
CA SER A 411 29.49 33.54 -1.20
C SER A 411 28.12 33.04 -1.64
N GLN A 412 27.15 32.96 -0.72
CA GLN A 412 25.82 32.40 -0.92
C GLN A 412 25.88 30.95 -1.44
N THR A 413 26.73 30.14 -0.82
CA THR A 413 26.88 28.72 -1.14
C THR A 413 26.73 27.82 0.08
N PHE A 414 26.42 26.55 -0.15
CA PHE A 414 26.52 25.46 0.83
C PHE A 414 26.76 24.13 0.11
N SER A 415 27.04 23.07 0.86
CA SER A 415 27.23 21.72 0.34
C SER A 415 26.03 20.82 0.66
N LEU A 416 25.60 20.04 -0.33
CA LEU A 416 24.77 18.84 -0.18
C LEU A 416 25.64 17.64 -0.55
N ASN A 417 26.25 17.01 0.45
CA ASN A 417 27.36 16.07 0.26
C ASN A 417 28.46 16.65 -0.64
N ALA A 418 28.77 16.00 -1.77
CA ALA A 418 29.82 16.46 -2.68
C ALA A 418 29.40 17.64 -3.56
N LEU A 419 28.09 17.91 -3.68
CA LEU A 419 27.58 18.98 -4.55
C LEU A 419 27.65 20.34 -3.87
N THR A 420 28.26 21.32 -4.54
CA THR A 420 28.22 22.73 -4.10
C THR A 420 26.98 23.41 -4.66
N VAL A 421 26.09 23.90 -3.80
CA VAL A 421 24.88 24.63 -4.19
C VAL A 421 25.12 26.13 -4.07
N ASN A 422 24.88 26.88 -5.13
CA ASN A 422 24.83 28.34 -5.13
C ASN A 422 23.38 28.82 -5.12
N TYR A 423 22.97 29.50 -4.05
CA TYR A 423 21.59 29.97 -3.85
C TYR A 423 21.43 31.49 -4.05
N GLY A 424 22.46 32.19 -4.56
CA GLY A 424 22.45 33.66 -4.66
C GLY A 424 21.33 34.23 -5.55
N SER A 425 20.83 33.43 -6.50
CA SER A 425 19.70 33.78 -7.38
C SER A 425 18.38 33.07 -7.02
N ALA A 426 18.36 32.26 -5.97
CA ALA A 426 17.24 31.38 -5.67
C ALA A 426 16.06 32.14 -5.07
N SER A 427 14.84 31.73 -5.42
CA SER A 427 13.66 32.03 -4.61
C SER A 427 13.69 31.12 -3.38
N ILE A 428 13.65 31.71 -2.18
CA ILE A 428 13.71 30.97 -0.91
C ILE A 428 12.31 30.87 -0.29
N GLU A 429 11.85 29.64 -0.09
CA GLU A 429 10.54 29.32 0.48
C GLU A 429 10.68 28.55 1.82
N GLY A 430 9.69 28.70 2.71
CA GLY A 430 9.57 27.86 3.92
C GLY A 430 10.28 28.34 5.20
N GLY A 431 10.98 29.48 5.20
CA GLY A 431 11.83 29.91 6.34
C GLY A 431 11.24 30.88 7.37
N GLY A 432 10.06 31.46 7.19
CA GLY A 432 9.66 32.60 8.02
C GLY A 432 10.74 33.70 7.98
N SER A 433 11.11 34.28 9.13
CA SER A 433 12.24 35.23 9.25
C SER A 433 13.59 34.56 9.55
N ASP A 434 13.66 33.23 9.59
CA ASP A 434 14.83 32.52 10.09
C ASP A 434 15.89 32.35 8.99
N PRO A 435 17.16 32.65 9.28
CA PRO A 435 18.26 32.48 8.32
C PRO A 435 18.54 31.00 8.04
N LEU A 436 19.13 30.72 6.86
CA LEU A 436 19.67 29.39 6.56
C LEU A 436 20.76 29.02 7.57
N THR A 437 20.79 27.76 8.02
CA THR A 437 21.84 27.24 8.92
C THR A 437 22.28 25.84 8.51
N ASN A 438 23.50 25.44 8.89
CA ASN A 438 23.97 24.06 8.74
C ASN A 438 23.04 23.12 9.55
N GLY A 439 22.69 21.99 8.97
CA GLY A 439 21.73 21.03 9.53
C GLY A 439 20.29 21.22 9.06
N HIS A 440 19.94 22.32 8.39
CA HIS A 440 18.63 22.45 7.76
C HIS A 440 18.48 21.42 6.62
N LYS A 441 17.35 20.71 6.60
CA LYS A 441 16.92 19.92 5.45
C LYS A 441 16.34 20.87 4.40
N VAL A 442 16.75 20.72 3.16
CA VAL A 442 16.30 21.55 2.05
C VAL A 442 15.97 20.71 0.82
N LYS A 443 15.07 21.24 -0.01
CA LYS A 443 14.90 20.82 -1.40
C LYS A 443 15.36 21.97 -2.28
N VAL A 444 16.23 21.70 -3.24
CA VAL A 444 16.67 22.71 -4.21
C VAL A 444 16.34 22.26 -5.63
N LYS A 445 16.09 23.24 -6.49
CA LYS A 445 15.67 23.04 -7.88
C LYS A 445 16.36 24.04 -8.80
N GLY A 446 16.73 23.60 -10.01
CA GLY A 446 17.39 24.43 -11.01
C GLY A 446 17.42 23.75 -12.38
N ALA A 447 17.66 24.52 -13.44
CA ALA A 447 17.76 23.96 -14.79
C ALA A 447 19.06 23.16 -14.97
N VAL A 448 19.08 22.19 -15.87
CA VAL A 448 20.24 21.30 -16.11
C VAL A 448 21.49 22.10 -16.47
N GLU A 449 21.34 23.13 -17.30
CA GLU A 449 22.41 24.02 -17.74
C GLU A 449 23.06 24.85 -16.61
N ASN A 450 22.46 24.88 -15.42
CA ASN A 450 22.99 25.61 -14.27
C ASN A 450 23.93 24.76 -13.40
N LEU A 451 24.14 23.48 -13.74
CA LEU A 451 25.15 22.63 -13.13
C LEU A 451 26.43 22.72 -13.97
N VAL A 452 27.48 23.31 -13.39
CA VAL A 452 28.79 23.46 -14.05
C VAL A 452 29.89 23.15 -13.04
N ASP A 453 30.78 22.21 -13.37
CA ASP A 453 31.92 21.81 -12.54
C ASP A 453 31.52 21.55 -11.06
N ASP A 454 30.49 20.72 -10.84
CA ASP A 454 29.92 20.35 -9.53
C ASP A 454 29.35 21.51 -8.69
N VAL A 455 29.18 22.68 -9.30
CA VAL A 455 28.48 23.83 -8.73
C VAL A 455 27.10 23.94 -9.35
N PHE A 456 26.07 23.73 -8.55
CA PHE A 456 24.68 23.83 -8.97
C PHE A 456 24.07 25.19 -8.57
N THR A 457 23.81 26.04 -9.57
CA THR A 457 23.13 27.32 -9.33
C THR A 457 21.62 27.14 -9.38
N VAL A 458 20.97 27.29 -8.23
CA VAL A 458 19.56 26.90 -8.05
C VAL A 458 18.62 28.11 -8.25
N SER A 459 17.47 27.84 -8.85
CA SER A 459 16.40 28.83 -9.05
C SER A 459 15.40 28.84 -7.90
N SER A 460 15.28 27.72 -7.18
CA SER A 460 14.44 27.59 -5.99
C SER A 460 15.17 26.82 -4.88
N LEU A 461 14.98 27.28 -3.65
CA LEU A 461 15.41 26.63 -2.43
C LEU A 461 14.25 26.65 -1.45
N LYS A 462 13.81 25.48 -1.03
CA LYS A 462 12.78 25.31 0.00
C LYS A 462 13.39 24.70 1.24
N ILE A 463 13.19 25.34 2.38
CA ILE A 463 13.53 24.76 3.68
C ILE A 463 12.44 23.75 4.02
N LEU A 464 12.82 22.48 4.12
CA LEU A 464 11.93 21.40 4.53
C LEU A 464 11.82 21.46 6.04
N LYS A 465 10.62 21.79 6.52
CA LYS A 465 10.25 21.56 7.91
C LYS A 465 9.75 20.12 8.00
N ASP A 466 9.88 19.48 9.17
CA ASP A 466 9.24 18.18 9.38
C ASP A 466 7.74 18.34 9.06
N ASP A 467 7.26 17.68 8.00
CA ASP A 467 6.23 18.11 7.05
C ASP A 467 4.83 18.61 7.53
N ASP A 468 4.53 18.92 8.81
CA ASP A 468 3.14 19.22 9.23
C ASP A 468 2.94 20.20 10.41
N ASP A 469 3.96 20.96 10.85
CA ASP A 469 3.86 21.79 12.07
C ASP A 469 2.80 22.92 12.03
N GLU A 470 2.19 23.24 10.88
CA GLU A 470 1.21 24.34 10.82
C GLU A 470 -0.27 23.91 10.91
N LYS A 471 -0.61 22.61 10.81
CA LYS A 471 -2.04 22.21 10.79
C LYS A 471 -2.45 21.11 11.76
N HIS A 472 -1.59 20.19 12.18
CA HIS A 472 -1.91 19.17 13.19
C HIS A 472 -0.81 19.17 14.27
N GLN A 473 -1.10 19.75 15.43
CA GLN A 473 -0.17 19.73 16.57
C GLN A 473 -0.01 18.28 17.05
N LYS A 474 1.23 17.78 17.09
CA LYS A 474 1.60 16.47 17.67
C LYS A 474 0.99 16.36 19.08
N GLN A 475 0.05 15.46 19.30
CA GLN A 475 -0.56 15.23 20.61
C GLN A 475 0.03 13.99 21.27
N VAL A 476 0.09 14.04 22.60
CA VAL A 476 0.50 12.90 23.42
C VAL A 476 -0.42 11.72 23.13
N GLY A 477 0.16 10.58 22.76
CA GLY A 477 -0.56 9.35 22.41
C GLY A 477 -0.92 9.21 20.92
N ASP A 478 -0.64 10.21 20.08
CA ASP A 478 -0.78 10.06 18.62
C ASP A 478 0.13 8.94 18.13
N ARG A 479 -0.39 8.08 17.25
CA ARG A 479 0.34 6.95 16.68
C ARG A 479 1.28 7.44 15.59
N GLN A 480 2.48 6.89 15.57
CA GLN A 480 3.49 7.20 14.56
C GLN A 480 4.10 5.92 14.01
N GLU A 481 4.23 5.88 12.69
CA GLU A 481 5.04 4.90 11.99
C GLU A 481 6.15 5.61 11.22
N LEU A 482 7.37 5.13 11.39
CA LEU A 482 8.55 5.75 10.80
C LEU A 482 9.48 4.68 10.26
N GLU A 483 9.83 4.80 8.99
CA GLU A 483 10.92 4.04 8.37
C GLU A 483 12.10 4.98 8.08
N GLY A 484 13.31 4.52 8.35
CA GLY A 484 14.53 5.29 8.11
C GLY A 484 15.77 4.67 8.74
N PHE A 485 16.88 5.42 8.73
CA PHE A 485 18.13 5.04 9.36
C PHE A 485 18.24 5.63 10.76
N ILE A 486 18.84 4.88 11.68
CA ILE A 486 19.32 5.45 12.94
C ILE A 486 20.46 6.42 12.63
N ASP A 487 20.25 7.70 12.88
CA ASP A 487 21.19 8.77 12.47
C ASP A 487 22.03 9.34 13.63
N SER A 488 21.58 9.18 14.88
CA SER A 488 22.39 9.53 16.05
C SER A 488 21.93 8.81 17.31
N TRP A 489 22.80 8.75 18.33
CA TRP A 489 22.50 8.18 19.64
C TRP A 489 22.63 9.24 20.73
N VAL A 490 21.61 9.36 21.57
CA VAL A 490 21.60 10.25 22.75
C VAL A 490 21.94 9.45 24.01
N SER A 491 21.41 8.23 24.12
CA SER A 491 21.68 7.29 25.21
C SER A 491 21.47 5.85 24.74
N THR A 492 21.71 4.84 25.58
CA THR A 492 21.50 3.41 25.19
C THR A 492 20.05 3.05 24.84
N SER A 493 19.08 3.89 25.17
CA SER A 493 17.65 3.68 24.91
C SER A 493 17.02 4.82 24.11
N GLU A 494 17.82 5.80 23.67
CA GLU A 494 17.35 7.00 22.97
C GLU A 494 18.25 7.28 21.77
N PHE A 495 17.64 7.33 20.59
CA PHE A 495 18.31 7.58 19.33
C PHE A 495 17.39 8.37 18.41
N THR A 496 17.89 8.83 17.26
CA THR A 496 17.11 9.57 16.28
C THR A 496 17.00 8.81 14.97
N VAL A 497 15.84 8.94 14.31
CA VAL A 497 15.57 8.40 12.97
C VAL A 497 15.03 9.52 12.09
N ALA A 498 15.73 9.82 11.00
CA ALA A 498 15.46 10.98 10.17
C ALA A 498 15.32 12.29 10.99
N GLY A 499 16.13 12.45 12.05
CA GLY A 499 16.09 13.59 12.98
C GLY A 499 14.96 13.55 14.01
N THR A 500 14.09 12.53 13.98
CA THR A 500 13.00 12.37 14.97
C THR A 500 13.49 11.56 16.17
N PRO A 501 13.36 12.06 17.41
CA PRO A 501 13.74 11.32 18.61
C PRO A 501 12.86 10.08 18.84
N VAL A 502 13.49 8.96 19.17
CA VAL A 502 12.87 7.66 19.44
C VAL A 502 13.39 7.12 20.77
N LEU A 503 12.46 6.66 21.62
CA LEU A 503 12.72 6.01 22.89
C LEU A 503 12.34 4.52 22.82
N THR A 504 13.22 3.69 23.36
CA THR A 504 12.94 2.27 23.60
C THR A 504 12.66 2.03 25.08
N THR A 505 11.75 1.09 25.35
CA THR A 505 11.37 0.66 26.71
C THR A 505 11.59 -0.86 26.83
N PRO A 506 11.55 -1.43 28.05
CA PRO A 506 11.60 -2.89 28.22
C PRO A 506 10.46 -3.64 27.51
N ASP A 507 9.36 -2.96 27.17
CA ASP A 507 8.21 -3.51 26.48
C ASP A 507 8.31 -3.37 24.95
N THR A 508 9.33 -2.67 24.43
CA THR A 508 9.54 -2.51 22.99
C THR A 508 9.90 -3.86 22.35
N GLU A 509 9.08 -4.30 21.41
CA GLU A 509 9.30 -5.55 20.68
C GLU A 509 10.29 -5.35 19.52
N ILE A 510 11.39 -6.11 19.50
CA ILE A 510 12.35 -6.11 18.39
C ILE A 510 12.06 -7.29 17.46
N LYS A 511 11.71 -6.99 16.20
CA LYS A 511 11.41 -7.98 15.16
C LYS A 511 12.59 -8.17 14.19
N TYR A 512 12.82 -9.43 13.81
CA TYR A 512 13.88 -9.89 12.91
C TYR A 512 15.29 -9.49 13.34
N GLY A 513 15.54 -9.43 14.64
CA GLY A 513 16.85 -9.17 15.19
C GLY A 513 16.77 -9.07 16.71
N SER A 514 17.85 -8.56 17.29
CA SER A 514 17.93 -8.26 18.72
C SER A 514 18.26 -6.77 18.91
N ILE A 515 18.16 -6.30 20.15
CA ILE A 515 18.41 -4.88 20.45
C ILE A 515 19.85 -4.46 20.12
N GLU A 516 20.80 -5.40 20.18
CA GLU A 516 22.20 -5.17 19.81
C GLU A 516 22.41 -4.87 18.33
N ALA A 517 21.44 -5.21 17.47
CA ALA A 517 21.48 -4.88 16.05
C ALA A 517 20.98 -3.46 15.74
N LEU A 518 20.48 -2.73 16.74
CA LEU A 518 20.22 -1.30 16.63
C LEU A 518 21.54 -0.55 16.80
N VAL A 519 22.16 -0.19 15.68
CA VAL A 519 23.41 0.57 15.61
C VAL A 519 23.24 1.78 14.70
N LEU A 520 24.20 2.72 14.71
CA LEU A 520 24.22 3.83 13.75
C LEU A 520 24.12 3.27 12.32
N ASN A 521 23.33 3.92 11.46
CA ASN A 521 23.02 3.49 10.10
C ASN A 521 22.31 2.12 9.99
N ALA A 522 21.75 1.58 11.08
CA ALA A 522 20.77 0.50 10.96
C ALA A 522 19.49 1.05 10.33
N ARG A 523 19.07 0.48 9.20
CA ARG A 523 17.75 0.76 8.60
C ARG A 523 16.69 0.02 9.41
N ILE A 524 15.76 0.78 9.94
CA ILE A 524 14.70 0.26 10.78
C ILE A 524 13.35 0.82 10.36
N LYS A 525 12.32 0.14 10.82
CA LYS A 525 10.96 0.61 10.78
C LYS A 525 10.33 0.45 12.14
N LEU A 526 9.77 1.51 12.67
CA LEU A 526 9.21 1.53 14.01
C LEU A 526 7.74 1.92 13.99
N LYS A 527 6.99 1.32 14.92
CA LYS A 527 5.64 1.73 15.29
C LYS A 527 5.67 2.18 16.75
N GLY A 528 5.07 3.32 17.05
CA GLY A 528 5.08 3.88 18.40
C GLY A 528 4.02 4.96 18.60
N HIS A 529 4.19 5.72 19.67
CA HIS A 529 3.32 6.84 20.00
C HIS A 529 4.12 8.02 20.58
N TYR A 530 3.62 9.24 20.42
CA TYR A 530 4.26 10.42 20.98
C TYR A 530 4.08 10.51 22.50
N ASP A 531 5.16 10.78 23.23
CA ASP A 531 5.11 11.13 24.67
C ASP A 531 4.83 12.63 24.89
N ALA A 532 4.90 13.09 26.15
CA ALA A 532 4.66 14.47 26.52
C ALA A 532 5.78 15.43 26.07
N GLU A 533 6.95 14.87 25.80
CA GLU A 533 8.16 15.56 25.37
C GLU A 533 8.28 15.63 23.84
N GLY A 534 7.41 14.91 23.11
CA GLY A 534 7.39 14.85 21.66
C GLY A 534 8.30 13.78 21.05
N ASN A 535 8.84 12.87 21.87
CA ASN A 535 9.59 11.70 21.39
C ASN A 535 8.62 10.58 21.00
N ILE A 536 9.04 9.74 20.07
CA ILE A 536 8.30 8.50 19.76
C ILE A 536 8.72 7.43 20.75
N VAL A 537 7.82 6.99 21.61
CA VAL A 537 7.99 5.77 22.39
C VAL A 537 7.66 4.57 21.49
N ALA A 538 8.68 3.79 21.16
CA ALA A 538 8.55 2.67 20.24
C ALA A 538 7.86 1.47 20.90
N ASP A 539 6.78 0.99 20.31
CA ASP A 539 6.12 -0.26 20.68
C ASP A 539 6.77 -1.45 19.96
N THR A 540 7.11 -1.27 18.69
CA THR A 540 7.78 -2.28 17.86
C THR A 540 8.86 -1.64 17.00
N ILE A 541 10.03 -2.27 16.93
CA ILE A 541 11.10 -1.93 15.98
C ILE A 541 11.39 -3.16 15.14
N ARG A 542 11.23 -3.00 13.82
CA ARG A 542 11.58 -3.98 12.80
C ARG A 542 12.92 -3.60 12.21
N ILE A 543 13.89 -4.51 12.27
CA ILE A 543 15.19 -4.32 11.63
C ILE A 543 15.08 -4.78 10.18
N HIS A 544 15.53 -3.94 9.25
CA HIS A 544 15.57 -4.30 7.84
C HIS A 544 16.64 -5.38 7.62
N GLN A 545 16.26 -6.47 6.96
CA GLN A 545 17.14 -7.61 6.70
C GLN A 545 17.50 -7.69 5.23
N ARG A 546 18.77 -8.04 4.95
CA ARG A 546 19.20 -8.32 3.58
C ARG A 546 18.62 -9.65 3.10
N SER A 547 18.11 -9.65 1.87
CA SER A 547 17.51 -10.83 1.24
C SER A 547 18.59 -11.77 0.72
N ARG A 548 19.04 -12.72 1.54
CA ARG A 548 20.09 -13.68 1.15
C ARG A 548 19.54 -14.89 0.38
N LEU A 549 18.23 -15.12 0.46
CA LEU A 549 17.58 -16.27 -0.16
C LEU A 549 16.94 -15.85 -1.48
N LYS A 550 17.00 -16.76 -2.45
CA LYS A 550 16.30 -16.64 -3.73
C LYS A 550 15.65 -17.98 -4.08
N PHE A 551 14.41 -17.92 -4.55
CA PHE A 551 13.62 -19.06 -5.02
C PHE A 551 13.05 -18.70 -6.37
N ALA A 552 13.13 -19.59 -7.34
CA ALA A 552 12.42 -19.46 -8.60
C ALA A 552 11.71 -20.78 -8.91
N GLY A 553 10.40 -20.71 -9.14
CA GLY A 553 9.61 -21.84 -9.61
C GLY A 553 8.13 -21.76 -9.25
N ALA A 554 7.39 -22.78 -9.69
CA ALA A 554 5.95 -22.86 -9.53
C ALA A 554 5.50 -22.96 -8.07
N ILE A 555 4.44 -22.20 -7.73
CA ILE A 555 3.75 -22.33 -6.45
C ILE A 555 3.09 -23.72 -6.33
N GLN A 556 3.42 -24.43 -5.25
CA GLN A 556 2.93 -25.78 -4.95
C GLN A 556 1.74 -25.76 -3.99
N ALA A 557 1.74 -24.83 -3.03
CA ALA A 557 0.66 -24.64 -2.08
C ALA A 557 0.56 -23.17 -1.66
N ILE A 558 -0.66 -22.75 -1.31
CA ILE A 558 -0.97 -21.44 -0.74
C ILE A 558 -1.84 -21.69 0.49
N ASP A 559 -1.44 -21.17 1.63
CA ASP A 559 -2.25 -21.09 2.84
C ASP A 559 -2.52 -19.62 3.13
N SER A 560 -3.72 -19.17 2.74
CA SER A 560 -4.16 -17.79 2.94
C SER A 560 -4.47 -17.44 4.39
N GLU A 561 -4.73 -18.43 5.26
CA GLU A 561 -4.99 -18.18 6.69
C GLU A 561 -3.68 -17.93 7.45
N GLN A 562 -2.60 -18.61 7.06
CA GLN A 562 -1.27 -18.44 7.65
C GLN A 562 -0.39 -17.45 6.87
N SER A 563 -0.89 -16.89 5.77
CA SER A 563 -0.13 -16.07 4.82
C SER A 563 1.18 -16.74 4.39
N THR A 564 1.10 -18.02 4.01
CA THR A 564 2.27 -18.77 3.54
C THR A 564 2.07 -19.31 2.14
N ILE A 565 3.18 -19.44 1.42
CA ILE A 565 3.24 -20.14 0.14
C ILE A 565 4.33 -21.20 0.20
N THR A 566 4.15 -22.28 -0.56
CA THR A 566 5.17 -23.30 -0.72
C THR A 566 5.71 -23.27 -2.13
N VAL A 567 7.01 -23.02 -2.26
CA VAL A 567 7.76 -23.09 -3.52
C VAL A 567 8.93 -24.01 -3.28
N MET A 568 9.13 -24.97 -4.19
CA MET A 568 10.20 -25.96 -4.11
C MET A 568 10.23 -26.78 -2.80
N GLY A 569 9.08 -27.02 -2.16
CA GLY A 569 8.96 -27.71 -0.87
C GLY A 569 9.31 -26.83 0.34
N VAL A 570 9.79 -25.60 0.13
CA VAL A 570 10.04 -24.63 1.20
C VAL A 570 8.77 -23.82 1.44
N THR A 571 8.35 -23.71 2.70
CA THR A 571 7.23 -22.84 3.08
C THR A 571 7.77 -21.47 3.48
N LEU A 572 7.29 -20.43 2.81
CA LEU A 572 7.70 -19.05 3.00
C LEU A 572 6.54 -18.25 3.58
N GLN A 573 6.81 -17.48 4.62
CA GLN A 573 5.88 -16.48 5.15
C GLN A 573 5.88 -15.27 4.24
N VAL A 574 4.70 -14.94 3.71
CA VAL A 574 4.41 -13.69 3.01
C VAL A 574 3.78 -12.77 4.03
N THR A 575 4.33 -11.58 4.19
CA THR A 575 3.86 -10.60 5.18
C THR A 575 3.33 -9.37 4.47
N GLU A 576 2.65 -8.49 5.20
CA GLU A 576 2.24 -7.16 4.76
C GLU A 576 3.43 -6.26 4.31
N HIS A 577 4.67 -6.70 4.53
CA HIS A 577 5.89 -6.03 4.11
C HIS A 577 6.62 -6.71 2.97
N THR A 578 6.10 -7.84 2.49
CA THR A 578 6.63 -8.48 1.30
C THR A 578 6.26 -7.62 0.10
N LYS A 579 7.25 -7.13 -0.65
CA LYS A 579 7.03 -6.37 -1.88
C LYS A 579 6.50 -7.32 -2.95
N MET A 580 5.28 -7.07 -3.42
CA MET A 580 4.60 -7.92 -4.40
C MET A 580 4.63 -7.22 -5.77
N LYS A 581 4.96 -7.96 -6.84
CA LYS A 581 4.94 -7.46 -8.23
C LYS A 581 4.37 -8.51 -9.17
N ASP A 582 3.56 -8.09 -10.14
CA ASP A 582 3.02 -8.95 -11.20
C ASP A 582 3.54 -8.51 -12.56
N ASP A 583 4.60 -9.18 -13.02
CA ASP A 583 5.19 -8.98 -14.35
C ASP A 583 4.57 -9.89 -15.41
N SER A 584 3.52 -10.62 -15.05
CA SER A 584 2.77 -11.40 -16.01
C SER A 584 1.99 -10.53 -16.98
N LYS A 585 1.54 -11.14 -18.09
CA LYS A 585 0.64 -10.49 -19.07
C LYS A 585 -0.68 -10.02 -18.46
N ARG A 586 -1.04 -10.48 -17.25
CA ARG A 586 -2.22 -10.00 -16.52
C ARG A 586 -2.01 -8.57 -16.04
N GLY A 587 -0.77 -8.18 -15.73
CA GLY A 587 -0.39 -6.81 -15.34
C GLY A 587 -1.25 -6.28 -14.21
N VAL A 588 -1.49 -7.11 -13.18
CA VAL A 588 -2.33 -6.72 -12.05
C VAL A 588 -1.60 -5.65 -11.25
N ARG A 589 -2.03 -4.40 -11.41
CA ARG A 589 -1.46 -3.26 -10.68
C ARG A 589 -1.55 -3.43 -9.15
N TYR A 590 -2.64 -4.05 -8.70
CA TYR A 590 -2.97 -4.26 -7.29
C TYR A 590 -2.76 -5.72 -6.93
N PHE A 591 -1.50 -6.12 -6.71
CA PHE A 591 -1.09 -7.51 -6.60
C PHE A 591 -0.81 -7.93 -5.16
N SER A 592 -1.49 -8.99 -4.73
CA SER A 592 -1.47 -9.51 -3.36
C SER A 592 -1.30 -11.02 -3.35
N ILE A 593 -1.17 -11.62 -2.15
CA ILE A 593 -1.11 -13.08 -2.01
C ILE A 593 -2.42 -13.74 -2.50
N GLN A 594 -3.56 -13.02 -2.46
CA GLN A 594 -4.85 -13.52 -2.95
C GLN A 594 -4.91 -13.63 -4.48
N ASP A 595 -4.07 -12.90 -5.20
CA ASP A 595 -3.98 -12.94 -6.66
C ASP A 595 -3.09 -14.09 -7.17
N LEU A 596 -2.37 -14.77 -6.27
CA LEU A 596 -1.55 -15.93 -6.57
C LEU A 596 -2.39 -17.18 -6.74
N ALA A 597 -2.03 -18.00 -7.70
CA ALA A 597 -2.58 -19.34 -7.89
C ALA A 597 -1.49 -20.41 -7.81
N ILE A 598 -1.90 -21.63 -7.48
CA ILE A 598 -1.04 -22.80 -7.66
C ILE A 598 -0.60 -22.86 -9.13
N ALA A 599 0.67 -23.17 -9.35
CA ALA A 599 1.35 -23.16 -10.65
C ALA A 599 1.57 -21.78 -11.29
N ASP A 600 1.27 -20.68 -10.61
CA ASP A 600 1.90 -19.41 -10.98
C ASP A 600 3.42 -19.55 -10.76
N GLU A 601 4.21 -19.17 -11.77
CA GLU A 601 5.67 -19.11 -11.68
C GLU A 601 6.05 -17.84 -10.94
N VAL A 602 6.90 -17.97 -9.91
CA VAL A 602 7.30 -16.85 -9.08
C VAL A 602 8.80 -16.84 -8.83
N GLU A 603 9.38 -15.64 -8.79
CA GLU A 603 10.66 -15.37 -8.17
C GLU A 603 10.42 -14.78 -6.77
N ILE A 604 10.99 -15.40 -5.74
CA ILE A 604 10.87 -14.96 -4.35
C ILE A 604 12.25 -14.70 -3.78
N LYS A 605 12.36 -13.60 -3.03
CA LYS A 605 13.54 -13.28 -2.23
C LYS A 605 13.16 -13.22 -0.77
N GLY A 606 14.10 -13.54 0.11
CA GLY A 606 13.82 -13.57 1.54
C GLY A 606 15.02 -13.76 2.43
N PHE A 607 14.75 -13.95 3.71
CA PHE A 607 15.74 -14.26 4.74
C PHE A 607 15.19 -15.28 5.73
N ILE A 608 16.08 -15.88 6.51
CA ILE A 608 15.70 -16.71 7.65
C ILE A 608 15.73 -15.83 8.89
N ASP A 609 14.62 -15.76 9.61
CA ASP A 609 14.56 -15.00 10.86
C ASP A 609 15.28 -15.72 12.02
N LYS A 610 15.34 -15.06 13.18
CA LYS A 610 15.98 -15.63 14.38
C LYS A 610 15.33 -16.92 14.89
N ASP A 611 14.08 -17.18 14.51
CA ASP A 611 13.29 -18.34 14.93
C ASP A 611 13.35 -19.47 13.88
N GLY A 612 14.07 -19.27 12.78
CA GLY A 612 14.25 -20.24 11.70
C GLY A 612 13.17 -20.19 10.62
N ASN A 613 12.27 -19.21 10.66
CA ASN A 613 11.23 -19.07 9.65
C ASN A 613 11.80 -18.42 8.39
N THR A 614 11.36 -18.90 7.23
CA THR A 614 11.67 -18.26 5.95
C THR A 614 10.67 -17.15 5.69
N VAL A 615 11.13 -15.91 5.59
CA VAL A 615 10.30 -14.72 5.42
C VAL A 615 10.58 -14.09 4.07
N ALA A 616 9.55 -13.93 3.24
CA ALA A 616 9.64 -13.30 1.94
C ALA A 616 9.76 -11.77 2.08
N THR A 617 10.74 -11.18 1.41
CA THR A 617 10.95 -9.73 1.30
C THR A 617 10.44 -9.19 -0.02
N ARG A 618 10.53 -9.99 -1.08
CA ARG A 618 9.99 -9.69 -2.42
C ARG A 618 9.40 -10.96 -3.02
N LEU A 619 8.27 -10.84 -3.70
CA LEU A 619 7.66 -11.89 -4.48
C LEU A 619 7.18 -11.29 -5.79
N GLU A 620 7.65 -11.87 -6.88
CA GLU A 620 7.36 -11.45 -8.24
C GLU A 620 6.73 -12.59 -9.00
N ARG A 621 5.53 -12.36 -9.55
CA ARG A 621 4.92 -13.32 -10.47
C ARG A 621 5.45 -13.06 -11.86
N GLU A 622 6.11 -14.06 -12.40
CA GLU A 622 6.71 -14.02 -13.71
C GLU A 622 5.65 -14.20 -14.80
N GLY A 623 5.90 -13.62 -15.97
CA GLY A 623 5.11 -13.92 -17.14
C GLY A 623 5.35 -15.35 -17.60
N ALA A 624 4.30 -16.02 -18.09
CA ALA A 624 4.48 -17.19 -18.93
C ALA A 624 5.24 -16.73 -20.20
N SER A 625 6.57 -16.71 -20.12
CA SER A 625 7.44 -16.67 -21.28
C SER A 625 7.01 -17.85 -22.13
N GLY A 626 6.86 -17.65 -23.44
CA GLY A 626 6.57 -18.75 -24.36
C GLY A 626 7.78 -19.68 -24.54
N GLU A 627 8.71 -19.65 -23.59
CA GLU A 627 9.98 -20.36 -23.55
C GLU A 627 9.83 -21.51 -22.56
N GLU A 628 10.69 -22.53 -22.66
CA GLU A 628 10.66 -23.66 -21.71
C GLU A 628 10.73 -23.11 -20.27
N PRO A 629 10.06 -23.75 -19.29
CA PRO A 629 10.08 -23.25 -17.90
C PRO A 629 11.54 -22.99 -17.51
N ASP A 630 11.85 -21.75 -17.12
CA ASP A 630 13.18 -21.40 -16.63
C ASP A 630 13.55 -22.40 -15.52
N ASP A 631 14.75 -22.97 -15.59
CA ASP A 631 15.24 -23.94 -14.61
C ASP A 631 15.00 -23.39 -13.19
N ALA A 632 14.50 -24.24 -12.30
CA ALA A 632 14.24 -23.80 -10.93
C ALA A 632 15.57 -23.37 -10.28
N LYS A 633 15.55 -22.26 -9.55
CA LYS A 633 16.75 -21.71 -8.89
C LYS A 633 16.56 -21.64 -7.39
N LEU A 634 17.58 -22.05 -6.65
CA LEU A 634 17.60 -21.99 -5.19
C LEU A 634 18.92 -21.41 -4.69
N ARG A 635 18.85 -20.32 -3.94
CA ARG A 635 20.00 -19.72 -3.26
C ARG A 635 19.81 -19.76 -1.75
N GLY A 636 20.78 -20.30 -1.03
CA GLY A 636 20.74 -20.36 0.43
C GLY A 636 21.95 -21.01 1.08
N LEU A 637 21.94 -21.08 2.42
CA LEU A 637 23.07 -21.60 3.19
C LEU A 637 23.11 -23.14 3.16
N ALA A 638 24.28 -23.69 2.86
CA ALA A 638 24.51 -25.12 2.80
C ALA A 638 24.51 -25.76 4.20
N SER A 639 23.93 -26.95 4.29
CA SER A 639 23.89 -27.81 5.47
C SER A 639 23.90 -29.27 5.05
N ASP A 640 24.05 -30.22 6.00
CA ASP A 640 24.01 -31.67 5.74
C ASP A 640 24.83 -32.14 4.52
N ILE A 641 26.04 -31.61 4.39
CA ILE A 641 26.91 -31.84 3.23
C ILE A 641 27.42 -33.29 3.22
N SER A 642 27.36 -33.92 2.05
CA SER A 642 27.88 -35.24 1.74
C SER A 642 28.76 -35.18 0.48
N ALA A 643 29.34 -36.31 0.04
CA ALA A 643 30.17 -36.33 -1.17
C ALA A 643 29.38 -36.10 -2.48
N THR A 644 28.05 -36.15 -2.44
CA THR A 644 27.20 -36.11 -3.64
C THR A 644 25.95 -35.25 -3.48
N GLY A 645 25.86 -34.46 -2.42
CA GLY A 645 24.67 -33.66 -2.13
C GLY A 645 24.78 -32.91 -0.83
N PHE A 646 23.84 -32.00 -0.60
CA PHE A 646 23.76 -31.12 0.56
C PHE A 646 22.31 -30.66 0.72
N THR A 647 22.02 -29.94 1.79
CA THR A 647 20.69 -29.37 2.05
C THR A 647 20.76 -27.85 2.01
N ILE A 648 19.84 -27.22 1.30
CA ILE A 648 19.54 -25.79 1.42
C ILE A 648 18.14 -25.67 1.99
N MET A 649 18.01 -25.10 3.19
CA MET A 649 16.71 -24.78 3.80
C MET A 649 15.74 -25.97 3.92
N GLY A 650 16.27 -27.17 4.17
CA GLY A 650 15.48 -28.40 4.23
C GLY A 650 15.18 -29.05 2.88
N VAL A 651 15.53 -28.40 1.75
CA VAL A 651 15.50 -29.01 0.42
C VAL A 651 16.77 -29.82 0.22
N GLN A 652 16.61 -31.12 0.00
CA GLN A 652 17.72 -32.02 -0.30
C GLN A 652 18.17 -31.79 -1.74
N ILE A 653 19.43 -31.40 -1.92
CA ILE A 653 20.07 -31.21 -3.21
C ILE A 653 20.90 -32.45 -3.53
N GLU A 654 20.59 -33.10 -4.64
CA GLU A 654 21.34 -34.21 -5.19
C GLU A 654 22.10 -33.78 -6.45
N THR A 655 23.36 -34.18 -6.52
CA THR A 655 24.23 -33.93 -7.67
C THR A 655 24.46 -35.22 -8.43
N THR A 656 24.63 -35.10 -9.74
CA THR A 656 24.93 -36.21 -10.65
C THR A 656 26.32 -36.01 -11.27
N GLN A 657 26.74 -36.96 -12.11
CA GLN A 657 27.99 -36.81 -12.86
C GLN A 657 27.93 -35.69 -13.91
N ASP A 658 26.73 -35.26 -14.29
CA ASP A 658 26.49 -34.20 -15.27
C ASP A 658 26.30 -32.83 -14.60
N THR A 659 26.28 -32.77 -13.26
CA THR A 659 26.19 -31.51 -12.52
C THR A 659 27.48 -30.72 -12.68
N LYS A 660 27.37 -29.47 -13.12
CA LYS A 660 28.47 -28.51 -13.15
C LYS A 660 28.63 -27.87 -11.78
N PHE A 661 29.87 -27.63 -11.39
CA PHE A 661 30.18 -26.96 -10.13
C PHE A 661 31.06 -25.76 -10.42
N GLU A 662 30.69 -24.62 -9.88
CA GLU A 662 31.47 -23.40 -9.96
C GLU A 662 31.94 -23.01 -8.56
N ALA A 663 33.25 -22.79 -8.42
CA ALA A 663 33.81 -22.21 -7.22
C ALA A 663 33.50 -20.69 -7.17
N PRO A 664 33.75 -19.98 -6.05
CA PRO A 664 33.45 -18.55 -5.90
C PRO A 664 34.07 -17.61 -6.96
N ASN A 665 34.99 -18.15 -7.75
CA ASN A 665 35.67 -17.49 -8.85
C ASN A 665 34.96 -17.58 -10.21
N GLY A 666 33.87 -18.35 -10.29
CA GLY A 666 33.22 -18.74 -11.55
C GLY A 666 34.07 -19.70 -12.38
N ASP A 667 35.09 -20.34 -11.79
CA ASP A 667 35.82 -21.42 -12.47
C ASP A 667 35.08 -22.74 -12.22
N GLU A 668 34.90 -23.52 -13.28
CA GLU A 668 34.32 -24.86 -13.20
C GLU A 668 35.30 -25.79 -12.46
N VAL A 669 34.83 -26.41 -11.37
CA VAL A 669 35.58 -27.35 -10.52
C VAL A 669 34.98 -28.74 -10.61
N THR A 670 35.77 -29.77 -10.31
CA THR A 670 35.22 -31.12 -10.22
C THR A 670 34.34 -31.28 -8.97
N GLN A 671 33.38 -32.20 -9.01
CA GLN A 671 32.56 -32.54 -7.84
C GLN A 671 33.38 -32.85 -6.59
N SER A 672 34.51 -33.55 -6.74
CA SER A 672 35.38 -33.89 -5.59
C SER A 672 36.08 -32.66 -5.01
N GLU A 673 36.42 -31.67 -5.83
CA GLU A 673 37.03 -30.42 -5.39
C GLU A 673 36.00 -29.53 -4.72
N PHE A 674 34.80 -29.41 -5.31
CA PHE A 674 33.67 -28.69 -4.73
C PHE A 674 33.34 -29.18 -3.32
N PHE A 675 33.10 -30.49 -3.17
CA PHE A 675 32.72 -31.06 -1.87
C PHE A 675 33.85 -31.11 -0.84
N ALA A 676 35.11 -30.90 -1.26
CA ALA A 676 36.22 -30.71 -0.35
C ALA A 676 36.30 -29.27 0.20
N ALA A 677 35.84 -28.29 -0.58
CA ALA A 677 35.85 -26.88 -0.22
C ALA A 677 34.58 -26.44 0.53
N VAL A 678 33.42 -26.97 0.16
CA VAL A 678 32.14 -26.54 0.69
C VAL A 678 31.96 -26.89 2.17
N GLN A 679 31.55 -25.91 2.97
CA GLN A 679 31.31 -26.05 4.40
C GLN A 679 29.88 -25.63 4.76
N SER A 680 29.36 -26.15 5.88
CA SER A 680 28.05 -25.74 6.34
C SER A 680 28.06 -24.24 6.67
N GLY A 681 27.04 -23.53 6.19
CA GLY A 681 26.94 -22.08 6.32
C GLY A 681 27.50 -21.29 5.13
N MET A 682 28.11 -21.95 4.14
CA MET A 682 28.44 -21.29 2.86
C MET A 682 27.16 -21.01 2.07
N LEU A 683 27.07 -19.85 1.43
CA LEU A 683 25.96 -19.51 0.55
C LEU A 683 26.19 -20.18 -0.80
N LEU A 684 25.20 -20.94 -1.28
CA LEU A 684 25.26 -21.60 -2.58
C LEU A 684 24.08 -21.16 -3.42
N GLU A 685 24.27 -21.11 -4.73
CA GLU A 685 23.20 -21.00 -5.72
C GLU A 685 23.14 -22.30 -6.54
N VAL A 686 21.93 -22.80 -6.77
CA VAL A 686 21.70 -24.10 -7.41
C VAL A 686 20.63 -23.92 -8.48
N GLU A 687 20.94 -24.36 -9.69
CA GLU A 687 19.97 -24.51 -10.78
C GLU A 687 19.68 -25.99 -11.01
N GLY A 688 18.42 -26.33 -11.26
CA GLY A 688 18.03 -27.72 -11.41
C GLY A 688 16.54 -27.98 -11.48
N THR A 689 16.15 -29.23 -11.27
CA THR A 689 14.74 -29.65 -11.27
C THR A 689 14.38 -30.37 -9.99
N LEU A 690 13.23 -30.01 -9.41
CA LEU A 690 12.66 -30.72 -8.26
C LEU A 690 11.87 -31.96 -8.72
N ILE A 691 12.29 -33.15 -8.27
CA ILE A 691 11.63 -34.42 -8.55
C ILE A 691 11.35 -35.15 -7.23
N ASP A 692 10.08 -35.42 -6.93
CA ASP A 692 9.65 -36.15 -5.73
C ASP A 692 10.22 -35.60 -4.40
N GLY A 693 10.41 -34.27 -4.30
CA GLY A 693 10.94 -33.60 -3.10
C GLY A 693 12.46 -33.55 -3.00
N VAL A 694 13.17 -34.06 -4.02
CA VAL A 694 14.63 -33.96 -4.15
C VAL A 694 14.97 -33.05 -5.31
N PHE A 695 15.88 -32.10 -5.08
CA PHE A 695 16.32 -31.15 -6.10
C PHE A 695 17.54 -31.71 -6.83
N GLN A 696 17.38 -32.09 -8.09
CA GLN A 696 18.47 -32.57 -8.92
C GLN A 696 19.18 -31.38 -9.56
N ALA A 697 20.40 -31.11 -9.12
CA ALA A 697 21.19 -29.98 -9.58
C ALA A 697 21.79 -30.22 -10.97
N TYR A 698 21.63 -29.26 -11.86
CA TYR A 698 22.37 -29.16 -13.12
C TYR A 698 23.62 -28.31 -12.95
N GLU A 699 23.55 -27.30 -12.09
CA GLU A 699 24.63 -26.37 -11.80
C GLU A 699 24.60 -25.98 -10.32
N VAL A 700 25.78 -25.90 -9.71
CA VAL A 700 25.96 -25.46 -8.32
C VAL A 700 27.09 -24.46 -8.26
N GLU A 701 26.82 -23.25 -7.80
CA GLU A 701 27.80 -22.19 -7.64
C GLU A 701 27.99 -21.85 -6.15
N VAL A 702 29.24 -21.76 -5.70
CA VAL A 702 29.55 -21.23 -4.36
C VAL A 702 29.55 -19.71 -4.40
N LYS A 703 28.79 -19.09 -3.50
CA LYS A 703 28.81 -17.66 -3.25
C LYS A 703 29.54 -17.39 -1.90
N GLY A 704 30.81 -16.97 -1.88
CA GLY A 704 31.50 -16.51 -0.64
C GLY A 704 32.85 -17.14 -0.22
N GLU A 705 33.34 -16.79 0.99
CA GLU A 705 34.71 -16.92 1.60
C GLU A 705 35.16 -18.30 2.16
N GLU A 706 36.49 -18.53 2.36
CA GLU A 706 37.10 -19.69 3.06
C GLU A 706 37.93 -19.30 4.33
N GLU A 707 37.90 -20.08 5.42
CA GLU A 707 38.78 -19.91 6.60
C GLU A 707 40.07 -20.78 6.55
N TYR A 708 41.22 -20.24 6.95
CA TYR A 708 42.50 -20.99 7.11
C TYR A 708 43.32 -20.56 8.35
N VAL A 709 44.41 -21.25 8.67
CA VAL A 709 45.34 -20.89 9.77
C VAL A 709 46.71 -20.54 9.16
N ASP A 710 47.24 -19.36 9.48
CA ASP A 710 48.53 -18.90 8.94
C ASP A 710 49.75 -19.59 9.61
N ASP A 711 50.93 -19.34 9.05
CA ASP A 711 52.21 -19.86 9.57
C ASP A 711 52.53 -19.45 11.02
N ASN A 712 51.79 -18.48 11.59
CA ASN A 712 51.89 -18.04 12.98
C ASN A 712 50.82 -18.66 13.89
N GLY A 713 49.98 -19.56 13.37
CA GLY A 713 48.93 -20.24 14.12
C GLY A 713 47.67 -19.40 14.35
N LEU A 714 47.48 -18.30 13.62
CA LEU A 714 46.30 -17.45 13.74
C LEU A 714 45.26 -17.81 12.67
N LYS A 715 43.98 -17.83 13.05
CA LYS A 715 42.86 -18.00 12.12
C LYS A 715 42.78 -16.78 11.19
N ARG A 716 42.55 -17.03 9.90
CA ARG A 716 42.50 -16.07 8.81
C ARG A 716 41.35 -16.38 7.87
N THR A 717 40.96 -15.38 7.09
CA THR A 717 40.00 -15.51 5.99
C THR A 717 40.75 -15.39 4.68
N GLU A 718 40.55 -16.37 3.80
CA GLU A 718 40.94 -16.35 2.40
C GLU A 718 39.67 -16.15 1.56
N LEU A 719 39.65 -15.04 0.83
CA LEU A 719 38.55 -14.68 -0.06
C LEU A 719 39.09 -14.68 -1.48
N LYS A 720 38.43 -15.44 -2.34
CA LYS A 720 38.74 -15.57 -3.74
C LYS A 720 37.49 -15.25 -4.53
N GLY A 721 37.62 -14.41 -5.53
CA GLY A 721 36.49 -14.01 -6.34
C GLY A 721 36.93 -12.99 -7.37
N ARG A 722 36.00 -12.66 -8.25
CA ARG A 722 36.20 -11.52 -9.13
C ARG A 722 36.14 -10.26 -8.28
N VAL A 723 37.03 -9.34 -8.60
CA VAL A 723 36.96 -7.98 -8.12
C VAL A 723 35.63 -7.46 -8.59
N GLU A 724 34.80 -7.32 -7.60
CA GLU A 724 33.44 -6.93 -7.73
C GLU A 724 33.50 -5.39 -7.83
N LEU A 725 33.95 -4.70 -6.80
CA LEU A 725 34.11 -3.23 -6.83
C LEU A 725 35.56 -2.85 -6.58
N ILE A 726 36.03 -1.71 -7.11
CA ILE A 726 37.30 -1.09 -6.70
C ILE A 726 37.04 0.31 -6.15
N SER A 727 37.58 0.60 -4.97
CA SER A 727 37.56 1.94 -4.35
C SER A 727 39.00 2.41 -4.07
N GLU A 728 39.15 3.67 -3.64
CA GLU A 728 40.45 4.21 -3.26
C GLU A 728 41.07 3.52 -2.03
N SER A 729 40.26 2.90 -1.17
CA SER A 729 40.69 2.28 0.10
C SER A 729 40.58 0.75 0.13
N GLY A 730 40.26 0.12 -1.00
CA GLY A 730 39.92 -1.30 -1.00
C GLY A 730 39.13 -1.73 -2.23
N PHE A 731 38.54 -2.92 -2.17
CA PHE A 731 37.74 -3.47 -3.25
C PHE A 731 36.71 -4.47 -2.68
N ILE A 732 35.68 -4.85 -3.42
CA ILE A 732 34.72 -5.88 -2.99
C ILE A 732 35.03 -7.16 -3.75
N VAL A 733 34.87 -8.31 -3.07
CA VAL A 733 34.95 -9.64 -3.65
C VAL A 733 33.94 -10.53 -2.93
N ALA A 734 33.11 -11.28 -3.65
CA ALA A 734 32.06 -12.15 -3.11
C ALA A 734 31.22 -11.50 -1.98
N ASP A 735 30.72 -10.29 -2.21
CA ASP A 735 29.92 -9.48 -1.28
C ASP A 735 30.63 -9.01 0.01
N HIS A 736 31.95 -9.17 0.10
CA HIS A 736 32.72 -8.73 1.26
C HIS A 736 33.60 -7.52 0.92
N PRO A 737 33.42 -6.39 1.64
CA PRO A 737 34.34 -5.28 1.53
C PRO A 737 35.74 -5.70 1.99
N VAL A 738 36.72 -5.53 1.13
CA VAL A 738 38.13 -5.76 1.39
C VAL A 738 38.79 -4.40 1.60
N ALA A 739 39.08 -4.06 2.84
CA ALA A 739 39.87 -2.89 3.18
C ALA A 739 41.36 -3.22 3.07
N VAL A 740 42.11 -2.35 2.40
CA VAL A 740 43.58 -2.44 2.34
C VAL A 740 44.19 -1.33 3.19
N ASN A 741 45.41 -1.53 3.68
CA ASN A 741 46.14 -0.54 4.46
C ASN A 741 47.64 -0.56 4.10
N GLU A 742 48.44 0.30 4.73
CA GLU A 742 49.88 0.41 4.47
C GLU A 742 50.67 -0.89 4.68
N SER A 743 50.09 -1.87 5.38
CA SER A 743 50.71 -3.18 5.64
C SER A 743 50.22 -4.29 4.71
N THR A 744 49.28 -4.00 3.81
CA THR A 744 48.80 -4.93 2.78
C THR A 744 49.87 -5.11 1.71
N LYS A 745 50.24 -6.37 1.45
CA LYS A 745 51.12 -6.74 0.34
C LYS A 745 50.29 -6.96 -0.92
N PHE A 746 50.77 -6.42 -2.04
CA PHE A 746 50.13 -6.58 -3.32
C PHE A 746 51.04 -7.38 -4.25
N GLU A 747 50.51 -8.40 -4.92
CA GLU A 747 51.27 -9.20 -5.86
C GLU A 747 50.56 -9.33 -7.20
N TYR A 748 51.33 -9.36 -8.28
CA TYR A 748 50.87 -9.65 -9.63
C TYR A 748 51.83 -10.60 -10.34
N ASN A 749 51.36 -11.81 -10.67
CA ASN A 749 52.18 -12.88 -11.27
C ASN A 749 53.53 -13.10 -10.53
N ASP A 750 53.46 -13.36 -9.21
CA ASP A 750 54.62 -13.59 -8.33
C ASP A 750 55.61 -12.41 -8.22
N ARG A 751 55.15 -11.18 -8.48
CA ARG A 751 55.91 -9.95 -8.27
C ARG A 751 55.16 -9.01 -7.33
N GLU A 752 55.83 -8.59 -6.27
CA GLU A 752 55.32 -7.59 -5.34
C GLU A 752 55.21 -6.21 -6.02
N LEU A 753 54.07 -5.54 -5.81
CA LEU A 753 53.74 -4.21 -6.30
C LEU A 753 53.49 -3.28 -5.10
N ASP A 754 53.70 -1.98 -5.31
CA ASP A 754 53.15 -0.99 -4.38
C ASP A 754 51.64 -0.79 -4.63
N SER A 755 50.94 -0.24 -3.64
CA SER A 755 49.48 -0.07 -3.68
C SER A 755 49.02 0.73 -4.90
N ALA A 756 49.71 1.83 -5.24
CA ALA A 756 49.31 2.68 -6.37
C ALA A 756 49.42 1.91 -7.70
N ALA A 757 50.54 1.22 -7.94
CA ALA A 757 50.74 0.42 -9.12
C ALA A 757 49.79 -0.79 -9.19
N PHE A 758 49.40 -1.36 -8.05
CA PHE A 758 48.42 -2.44 -8.01
C PHE A 758 47.02 -1.95 -8.43
N PHE A 759 46.53 -0.85 -7.86
CA PHE A 759 45.21 -0.30 -8.19
C PHE A 759 45.14 0.32 -9.60
N GLU A 760 46.26 0.76 -10.18
CA GLU A 760 46.32 1.11 -11.62
C GLU A 760 46.13 -0.10 -12.55
N LEU A 761 46.47 -1.31 -12.08
CA LEU A 761 46.36 -2.55 -12.84
C LEU A 761 45.11 -3.37 -12.51
N LEU A 762 44.50 -3.12 -11.37
CA LEU A 762 43.29 -3.80 -10.93
C LEU A 762 42.09 -3.23 -11.69
N GLU A 763 41.28 -4.12 -12.26
CA GLU A 763 40.06 -3.77 -12.98
C GLU A 763 38.95 -4.64 -12.45
N VAL A 764 37.72 -4.13 -12.48
CA VAL A 764 36.53 -4.91 -12.18
C VAL A 764 36.49 -6.17 -13.07
N GLY A 765 36.11 -7.29 -12.47
CA GLY A 765 36.13 -8.61 -13.10
C GLY A 765 37.49 -9.31 -13.07
N HIS A 766 38.57 -8.62 -12.67
CA HIS A 766 39.86 -9.25 -12.41
C HIS A 766 39.75 -10.25 -11.28
N PHE A 767 40.47 -11.36 -11.43
CA PHE A 767 40.46 -12.38 -10.41
C PHE A 767 41.49 -12.05 -9.33
N VAL A 768 41.04 -11.98 -8.07
CA VAL A 768 41.91 -11.72 -6.93
C VAL A 768 41.76 -12.77 -5.85
N LYS A 769 42.88 -12.97 -5.15
CA LYS A 769 42.96 -13.73 -3.93
C LYS A 769 43.34 -12.78 -2.80
N VAL A 770 42.48 -12.68 -1.79
CA VAL A 770 42.64 -11.83 -0.63
C VAL A 770 42.85 -12.69 0.59
N LYS A 771 43.92 -12.44 1.33
CA LYS A 771 44.16 -13.04 2.65
C LYS A 771 44.11 -11.96 3.70
N GLY A 772 43.27 -12.11 4.73
CA GLY A 772 43.06 -11.07 5.72
C GLY A 772 42.45 -11.54 7.04
N GLU A 773 42.20 -10.56 7.90
CA GLU A 773 41.37 -10.75 9.09
C GLU A 773 39.97 -10.20 8.82
N ILE A 774 38.94 -11.00 9.07
CA ILE A 774 37.58 -10.49 9.07
C ILE A 774 37.31 -9.73 10.38
N SER A 775 36.88 -8.47 10.23
CA SER A 775 36.45 -7.65 11.36
C SER A 775 35.07 -8.06 11.88
N GLU A 776 34.68 -7.57 13.06
CA GLU A 776 33.33 -7.79 13.61
C GLU A 776 32.22 -7.24 12.69
N SER A 777 32.54 -6.26 11.83
CA SER A 777 31.65 -5.68 10.80
C SER A 777 31.72 -6.41 9.44
N LYS A 778 32.32 -7.60 9.38
CA LYS A 778 32.48 -8.41 8.15
C LYS A 778 33.26 -7.76 7.00
N VAL A 779 34.05 -6.72 7.30
CA VAL A 779 35.05 -6.19 6.37
C VAL A 779 36.33 -7.01 6.52
N ILE A 780 36.88 -7.51 5.43
CA ILE A 780 38.20 -8.16 5.44
C ILE A 780 39.27 -7.08 5.41
N ILE A 781 40.10 -7.05 6.44
CA ILE A 781 41.31 -6.25 6.46
C ILE A 781 42.42 -7.07 5.79
N ALA A 782 42.72 -6.75 4.53
CA ALA A 782 43.66 -7.48 3.70
C ALA A 782 45.10 -7.32 4.22
N ARG A 783 45.81 -8.45 4.32
CA ARG A 783 47.25 -8.50 4.56
C ARG A 783 48.02 -8.81 3.28
N GLU A 784 47.41 -9.56 2.38
CA GLU A 784 47.98 -9.94 1.10
C GLU A 784 46.87 -10.00 0.06
N VAL A 785 47.13 -9.41 -1.11
CA VAL A 785 46.23 -9.43 -2.26
C VAL A 785 47.04 -9.85 -3.48
N GLU A 786 46.68 -10.99 -4.05
CA GLU A 786 47.31 -11.52 -5.26
C GLU A 786 46.35 -11.36 -6.44
N TYR A 787 46.81 -10.69 -7.50
CA TYR A 787 46.10 -10.51 -8.77
C TYR A 787 46.63 -11.48 -9.83
N TYR A 788 45.72 -12.13 -10.57
CA TYR A 788 46.06 -13.03 -11.69
C TYR A 788 45.42 -12.56 -13.01
N ARG A 789 46.24 -12.45 -14.07
CA ARG A 789 45.76 -12.01 -15.41
C ARG A 789 44.96 -13.09 -16.16
N LYS A 790 45.03 -14.33 -15.69
CA LYS A 790 44.31 -15.53 -16.16
C LYS A 790 44.15 -16.46 -14.96
N PRO A 791 43.09 -17.30 -14.89
CA PRO A 791 42.94 -18.26 -13.81
C PRO A 791 44.21 -19.12 -13.72
N LEU A 792 44.73 -19.28 -12.49
CA LEU A 792 45.81 -20.22 -12.22
C LEU A 792 45.36 -21.61 -12.69
N ARG A 793 46.15 -22.24 -13.55
CA ARG A 793 45.88 -23.58 -14.07
C ARG A 793 46.10 -24.68 -13.04
#